data_AF-A0A3M0ZEY1-F1
#
_entry.id   AF-A0A3M0ZEY1-F1
#
_cell.length_a   1.000
_cell.length_b   1.000
_cell.length_c   1.000
_cell.angle_alpha   90.00
_cell.angle_beta   90.00
_cell.angle_gamma   90.00
#
_symmetry.space_group_name_H-M   'P 1'
#
loop_
_entity.id
_entity.type
_entity.pdbx_description
1 polymer ?
#
loop_
_entity_poly.entity_id
_entity_poly.type
_entity_poly.pdbx_seq_one_letter_code
_entity_poly.pdbx_strand_id
1 'polypeptide(L)'
;MAKRPRRAWRNLLTYTGGLLSALSLLFILNLLLLDLATPEPNPYLGLFTFLILPVTLLFGLFLIAAGLITARLRMWWRNGPGGEAVEYYPRVDLSLPSHRRAAAVAAGAACAVIPLVGFLSYQGYQYTDSNEFCGRICHPVMKPQYVAHQRSPHARVECATCHIGRGATWYVRSKLAGLRQVAAVLTNSYPRPIPPAIRELRPARETCERCHWPQKFYGNQLVTIRHFAADERSTPRPIRMLVKTGGNDPSIAPPSGVHWHMALGHTIEFIARDDALQDVPWVRATDHETGAQRIYRSDGLRSTDPPPEGTLWKMDCIACHNRATHVFRPPWKAADDAIVADPELRELPFAKRVLIEAVTRHYSSKEEGLHRVATYIEDYYLINYPDLAARRRALLDRLIAAGRQIYDLSTFPEMNVTWRTYPDNIGHKNFPGCFRCHDGKHVDDNGRPISHACSTCHTFLEPIDPDGPDSLIREGQFAHPIELRGKHAELLCSSCHDGGMAPAKTCSGCHELENGLRAAALKALEPFAVEPDAMFDLVECEDCHDLTRETSAEQIDRACIECHEEPKYKGMVVAWKSELDELFDRAAAVANPEEQRVLSVLREAGPLHNVEATRKILERITAGAAEAAARAAPEAQRQ
;
A
#
# COMPACT_ATOMS: atom_id res chain seq x y z
N MET A 1 70.54 -35.85 19.79
CA MET A 1 69.84 -34.97 18.83
C MET A 1 68.57 -34.43 19.47
N ALA A 2 68.57 -33.18 19.96
CA ALA A 2 67.37 -32.56 20.53
C ALA A 2 66.31 -32.39 19.43
N LYS A 3 65.16 -33.08 19.57
CA LYS A 3 64.02 -32.92 18.65
C LYS A 3 63.59 -31.45 18.66
N ARG A 4 63.67 -30.76 17.52
CA ARG A 4 63.18 -29.38 17.36
C ARG A 4 61.74 -29.31 17.90
N PRO A 5 61.41 -28.36 18.78
CA PRO A 5 60.06 -28.26 19.33
C PRO A 5 59.07 -28.08 18.17
N ARG A 6 58.03 -28.92 18.13
CA ARG A 6 56.95 -28.80 17.16
C ARG A 6 56.26 -27.45 17.39
N ARG A 7 56.49 -26.51 16.48
CA ARG A 7 55.94 -25.15 16.55
C ARG A 7 54.42 -25.21 16.42
N ALA A 8 53.71 -24.72 17.43
CA ALA A 8 52.25 -24.72 17.53
C ALA A 8 51.55 -24.08 16.31
N TRP A 9 52.22 -23.15 15.63
CA TRP A 9 51.72 -22.44 14.45
C TRP A 9 51.69 -23.25 13.14
N ARG A 10 52.31 -24.44 13.10
CA ARG A 10 52.35 -25.29 11.89
C ARG A 10 51.16 -26.23 11.86
N ASN A 11 49.98 -25.70 11.57
CA ASN A 11 48.77 -26.49 11.40
C ASN A 11 47.91 -25.92 10.26
N LEU A 12 47.10 -26.78 9.64
CA LEU A 12 46.29 -26.41 8.48
C LEU A 12 45.33 -25.25 8.78
N LEU A 13 44.69 -25.24 9.95
CA LEU A 13 43.78 -24.18 10.40
C LEU A 13 44.46 -22.80 10.43
N THR A 14 45.67 -22.72 10.97
CA THR A 14 46.46 -21.47 11.03
C THR A 14 46.91 -21.01 9.64
N TYR A 15 47.29 -21.93 8.73
CA TYR A 15 47.63 -21.55 7.35
C TYR A 15 46.41 -21.10 6.54
N THR A 16 45.29 -21.82 6.64
CA THR A 16 44.03 -21.45 5.98
C THR A 16 43.53 -20.10 6.50
N GLY A 17 43.54 -19.89 7.82
CA GLY A 17 43.18 -18.61 8.42
C GLY A 17 44.11 -17.47 7.98
N GLY A 18 45.42 -17.70 7.92
CA GLY A 18 46.40 -16.74 7.42
C GLY A 18 46.18 -16.35 5.97
N LEU A 19 45.92 -17.32 5.09
CA LEU A 19 45.63 -17.08 3.67
C LEU A 19 44.32 -16.29 3.50
N LEU A 20 43.25 -16.69 4.20
CA LEU A 20 41.95 -15.99 4.15
C LEU A 20 42.09 -14.54 4.61
N SER A 21 42.78 -14.29 5.73
CA SER A 21 43.00 -12.94 6.23
C SER A 21 43.83 -12.09 5.28
N ALA A 22 44.90 -12.64 4.70
CA ALA A 22 45.76 -11.92 3.77
C ALA A 22 45.04 -11.56 2.47
N LEU A 23 44.31 -12.52 1.87
CA LEU A 23 43.51 -12.27 0.68
C LEU A 23 42.39 -11.27 0.95
N SER A 24 41.66 -11.43 2.06
CA SER A 24 40.58 -10.50 2.42
C SER A 24 41.11 -9.08 2.59
N LEU A 25 42.26 -8.91 3.27
CA LEU A 25 42.90 -7.60 3.41
C LEU A 25 43.32 -7.02 2.06
N LEU A 26 43.92 -7.82 1.18
CA LEU A 26 44.33 -7.38 -0.16
C LEU A 26 43.12 -6.90 -0.98
N PHE A 27 42.03 -7.67 -0.99
CA PHE A 27 40.80 -7.29 -1.70
C PHE A 27 40.15 -6.06 -1.09
N ILE A 28 40.08 -5.95 0.25
CA ILE A 28 39.56 -4.75 0.91
C ILE A 28 40.34 -3.51 0.46
N LEU A 29 41.68 -3.55 0.51
CA LEU A 29 42.51 -2.42 0.10
C LEU A 29 42.32 -2.06 -1.38
N ASN A 30 42.17 -3.07 -2.24
CA ASN A 30 41.94 -2.85 -3.66
C ASN A 30 40.56 -2.25 -3.94
N LEU A 31 39.50 -2.76 -3.29
CA LEU A 31 38.14 -2.24 -3.46
C LEU A 31 37.99 -0.84 -2.88
N LEU A 32 38.64 -0.53 -1.75
CA LEU A 32 38.69 0.84 -1.21
C LEU A 32 39.37 1.81 -2.19
N LEU A 33 40.42 1.37 -2.87
CA LEU A 33 41.09 2.19 -3.89
C LEU A 33 40.19 2.40 -5.11
N LEU A 34 39.44 1.37 -5.53
CA LEU A 34 38.46 1.48 -6.62
C LEU A 34 37.31 2.42 -6.25
N ASP A 35 36.80 2.34 -5.03
CA ASP A 35 35.75 3.22 -4.51
C ASP A 35 36.19 4.70 -4.57
N LEU A 36 37.43 4.99 -4.19
CA LEU A 36 38.00 6.34 -4.28
C LEU A 36 38.23 6.82 -5.73
N ALA A 37 38.46 5.89 -6.66
CA ALA A 37 38.75 6.20 -8.06
C ALA A 37 37.49 6.30 -8.94
N THR A 38 36.34 5.83 -8.46
CA THR A 38 35.10 5.75 -9.25
C THR A 38 34.06 6.77 -8.77
N PRO A 39 33.56 7.67 -9.64
CA PRO A 39 32.60 8.70 -9.25
C PRO A 39 31.20 8.16 -8.87
N GLU A 40 30.79 7.03 -9.44
CA GLU A 40 29.55 6.32 -9.09
C GLU A 40 29.84 4.84 -8.84
N PRO A 41 30.10 4.45 -7.58
CA PRO A 41 30.37 3.06 -7.24
C PRO A 41 29.13 2.19 -7.46
N ASN A 42 29.35 0.95 -7.94
CA ASN A 42 28.31 -0.05 -8.01
C ASN A 42 27.81 -0.38 -6.58
N PRO A 43 26.49 -0.44 -6.31
CA PRO A 43 25.95 -0.81 -5.00
C PRO A 43 26.60 -2.05 -4.37
N TYR A 44 26.92 -3.06 -5.19
CA TYR A 44 27.53 -4.30 -4.71
C TYR A 44 28.95 -4.11 -4.18
N LEU A 45 29.68 -3.07 -4.61
CA LEU A 45 31.03 -2.77 -4.12
C LEU A 45 31.01 -2.53 -2.61
N GLY A 46 30.05 -1.76 -2.10
CA GLY A 46 29.88 -1.53 -0.66
C GLY A 46 29.54 -2.81 0.11
N LEU A 47 28.71 -3.70 -0.46
CA LEU A 47 28.37 -4.98 0.14
C LEU A 47 29.60 -5.87 0.34
N PHE A 48 30.45 -6.00 -0.68
CA PHE A 48 31.66 -6.82 -0.57
C PHE A 48 32.71 -6.18 0.34
N THR A 49 32.95 -4.87 0.19
CA THR A 49 34.00 -4.14 0.90
C THR A 49 33.73 -4.00 2.39
N PHE A 50 32.48 -3.70 2.76
CA PHE A 50 32.14 -3.33 4.14
C PHE A 50 31.41 -4.42 4.94
N LEU A 51 30.93 -5.49 4.30
CA LEU A 51 30.23 -6.58 4.99
C LEU A 51 30.93 -7.94 4.79
N ILE A 52 31.05 -8.42 3.56
CA ILE A 52 31.51 -9.79 3.29
C ILE A 52 32.99 -9.98 3.61
N LEU A 53 33.86 -9.11 3.09
CA LEU A 53 35.31 -9.24 3.29
C LEU A 53 35.74 -8.99 4.75
N PRO A 54 35.20 -8.01 5.49
CA PRO A 54 35.52 -7.84 6.91
C PRO A 54 35.11 -9.06 7.76
N VAL A 55 33.93 -9.64 7.53
CA VAL A 55 33.52 -10.88 8.21
C VAL A 55 34.48 -12.03 7.87
N THR A 56 34.89 -12.15 6.61
CA THR A 56 35.85 -13.17 6.16
C THR A 56 37.24 -12.98 6.79
N LEU A 57 37.71 -11.73 6.91
CA LEU A 57 38.95 -11.36 7.61
C LEU A 57 38.88 -11.76 9.09
N LEU A 58 37.79 -11.41 9.78
CA LEU A 58 37.59 -11.78 11.19
C LEU A 58 37.51 -13.30 11.37
N PHE A 59 36.84 -14.01 10.45
CA PHE A 59 36.79 -15.47 10.46
C PHE A 59 38.18 -16.08 10.22
N GLY A 60 38.99 -15.53 9.31
CA GLY A 60 40.39 -15.93 9.11
C GLY A 60 41.24 -15.75 10.37
N LEU A 61 41.10 -14.60 11.05
CA LEU A 61 41.76 -14.33 12.34
C LEU A 61 41.30 -15.30 13.44
N PHE A 62 40.00 -15.62 13.48
CA PHE A 62 39.45 -16.64 14.37
C PHE A 62 40.04 -18.03 14.09
N LEU A 63 40.16 -18.44 12.83
CA LEU A 63 40.80 -19.72 12.47
C LEU A 63 42.28 -19.78 12.86
N ILE A 64 43.01 -18.66 12.79
CA ILE A 64 44.38 -18.57 13.31
C ILE A 64 44.40 -18.85 14.81
N ALA A 65 43.55 -18.15 15.58
CA ALA A 65 43.45 -18.34 17.02
C ALA A 65 43.01 -19.77 17.40
N ALA A 66 41.99 -20.30 16.74
CA ALA A 66 41.49 -21.66 16.93
C ALA A 66 42.55 -22.71 16.56
N GLY A 67 43.29 -22.52 15.46
CA GLY A 67 44.40 -23.38 15.07
C GLY A 67 45.50 -23.41 16.14
N LEU A 68 45.85 -22.26 16.71
CA LEU A 68 46.83 -22.16 17.80
C LEU A 68 46.34 -22.83 19.09
N ILE A 69 45.08 -22.62 19.48
CA ILE A 69 44.46 -23.22 20.68
C ILE A 69 44.36 -24.74 20.52
N THR A 70 43.85 -25.23 19.38
CA THR A 70 43.68 -26.67 19.12
C THR A 70 45.02 -27.39 19.00
N ALA A 71 46.02 -26.80 18.35
CA ALA A 71 47.38 -27.34 18.33
C ALA A 71 47.94 -27.45 19.75
N ARG A 72 47.70 -26.45 20.60
CA ARG A 72 48.12 -26.43 22.00
C ARG A 72 47.40 -27.46 22.86
N LEU A 73 46.07 -27.55 22.77
CA LEU A 73 45.29 -28.57 23.45
C LEU A 73 45.76 -29.96 23.03
N ARG A 74 45.89 -30.24 21.73
CA ARG A 74 46.38 -31.54 21.24
C ARG A 74 47.76 -31.90 21.80
N MET A 75 48.64 -30.92 22.00
CA MET A 75 49.94 -31.15 22.63
C MET A 75 49.82 -31.41 24.13
N TRP A 76 48.92 -30.72 24.83
CA TRP A 76 48.61 -30.96 26.25
C TRP A 76 48.00 -32.35 26.50
N TRP A 77 46.99 -32.74 25.74
CA TRP A 77 46.33 -34.05 25.84
C TRP A 77 47.27 -35.24 25.52
N ARG A 78 48.27 -35.05 24.64
CA ARG A 78 49.23 -36.12 24.28
C ARG A 78 50.39 -36.29 25.25
N ASN A 79 50.72 -35.26 26.03
CA ASN A 79 51.92 -35.24 26.86
C ASN A 79 51.61 -35.33 28.37
N GLY A 80 50.36 -35.16 28.80
CA GLY A 80 49.94 -35.22 30.20
C GLY A 80 50.57 -34.14 31.10
N PRO A 81 50.15 -34.02 32.38
CA PRO A 81 50.69 -33.01 33.31
C PRO A 81 52.17 -33.21 33.71
N GLY A 82 52.85 -34.24 33.18
CA GLY A 82 54.26 -34.55 33.51
C GLY A 82 55.19 -34.81 32.32
N GLY A 83 54.77 -34.59 31.07
CA GLY A 83 55.63 -34.79 29.90
C GLY A 83 56.65 -33.67 29.69
N GLU A 84 57.89 -34.03 29.31
CA GLU A 84 59.04 -33.13 29.11
C GLU A 84 58.67 -31.78 28.47
N ALA A 85 58.89 -30.71 29.25
CA ALA A 85 58.94 -29.28 28.94
C ALA A 85 58.51 -28.83 27.53
N VAL A 86 57.24 -29.03 27.18
CA VAL A 86 56.58 -28.14 26.24
C VAL A 86 56.07 -26.98 27.08
N GLU A 87 56.72 -25.82 27.02
CA GLU A 87 56.28 -24.64 27.77
C GLU A 87 54.82 -24.33 27.45
N TYR A 88 53.94 -24.68 28.39
CA TYR A 88 52.51 -24.72 28.16
C TYR A 88 51.87 -23.33 28.12
N TYR A 89 52.58 -22.26 28.47
CA TYR A 89 52.13 -20.86 28.43
C TYR A 89 53.14 -19.99 27.66
N PRO A 90 52.69 -18.95 26.93
CA PRO A 90 53.61 -17.97 26.37
C PRO A 90 54.38 -17.31 27.53
N ARG A 91 55.67 -17.60 27.66
CA ARG A 91 56.55 -16.86 28.56
C ARG A 91 56.80 -15.50 27.93
N VAL A 92 56.08 -14.48 28.39
CA VAL A 92 56.33 -13.10 27.97
C VAL A 92 57.51 -12.57 28.78
N ASP A 93 58.71 -12.82 28.27
CA ASP A 93 59.95 -12.28 28.84
C ASP A 93 60.47 -11.12 27.98
N LEU A 94 60.17 -9.88 28.37
CA LEU A 94 60.58 -8.66 27.64
C LEU A 94 62.09 -8.38 27.75
N SER A 95 62.83 -9.14 28.57
CA SER A 95 64.29 -9.05 28.62
C SER A 95 64.94 -9.69 27.38
N LEU A 96 64.25 -10.62 26.71
CA LEU A 96 64.74 -11.30 25.51
C LEU A 96 64.47 -10.49 24.22
N PRO A 97 65.48 -10.26 23.34
CA PRO A 97 65.32 -9.52 22.08
C PRO A 97 64.26 -10.11 21.13
N SER A 98 64.12 -11.44 21.09
CA SER A 98 63.13 -12.14 20.26
C SER A 98 61.70 -11.84 20.71
N HIS A 99 61.46 -11.79 22.01
CA HIS A 99 60.17 -11.47 22.59
C HIS A 99 59.82 -10.00 22.41
N ARG A 100 60.79 -9.08 22.55
CA ARG A 100 60.60 -7.66 22.23
C ARG A 100 60.21 -7.45 20.76
N ARG A 101 60.88 -8.13 19.82
CA ARG A 101 60.52 -8.05 18.39
C ARG A 101 59.14 -8.62 18.12
N ALA A 102 58.81 -9.79 18.68
CA ALA A 102 57.48 -10.40 18.52
C ALA A 102 56.37 -9.52 19.12
N ALA A 103 56.60 -8.96 20.31
CA ALA A 103 55.68 -8.02 20.95
C ALA A 103 55.54 -6.72 20.14
N ALA A 104 56.62 -6.16 19.59
CA ALA A 104 56.59 -4.98 18.74
C ALA A 104 55.82 -5.22 17.44
N VAL A 105 56.02 -6.37 16.78
CA VAL A 105 55.28 -6.76 15.57
C VAL A 105 53.79 -6.98 15.90
N ALA A 106 53.48 -7.66 17.00
CA ALA A 106 52.10 -7.88 17.43
C ALA A 106 51.40 -6.56 17.80
N ALA A 107 52.09 -5.67 18.51
CA ALA A 107 51.59 -4.34 18.85
C ALA A 107 51.37 -3.49 17.59
N GLY A 108 52.34 -3.46 16.67
CA GLY A 108 52.22 -2.76 15.39
C GLY A 108 51.07 -3.29 14.53
N ALA A 109 50.91 -4.62 14.46
CA ALA A 109 49.79 -5.24 13.76
C ALA A 109 48.45 -4.91 14.42
N ALA A 110 48.35 -4.93 15.76
CA ALA A 110 47.15 -4.53 16.47
C ALA A 110 46.82 -3.04 16.24
N CYS A 111 47.82 -2.16 16.27
CA CYS A 111 47.66 -0.73 15.98
C CYS A 111 47.20 -0.45 14.55
N ALA A 112 47.48 -1.34 13.58
CA ALA A 112 46.98 -1.22 12.21
C ALA A 112 45.59 -1.86 12.03
N VAL A 113 45.40 -3.08 12.55
CA VAL A 113 44.19 -3.88 12.32
C VAL A 113 43.00 -3.36 13.11
N ILE A 114 43.18 -2.94 14.37
CA ILE A 114 42.06 -2.48 15.21
C ILE A 114 41.39 -1.24 14.60
N PRO A 115 42.12 -0.17 14.22
CA PRO A 115 41.50 0.98 13.56
C PRO A 115 40.89 0.62 12.20
N LEU A 116 41.53 -0.26 11.42
CA LEU A 116 40.98 -0.71 10.14
C LEU A 116 39.65 -1.44 10.33
N VAL A 117 39.58 -2.40 11.25
CA VAL A 117 38.34 -3.13 11.56
C VAL A 117 37.28 -2.17 12.10
N GLY A 118 37.67 -1.22 12.97
CA GLY A 118 36.77 -0.17 13.46
C GLY A 118 36.20 0.70 12.34
N PHE A 119 37.06 1.16 11.42
CA PHE A 119 36.67 1.93 10.24
C PHE A 119 35.75 1.12 9.32
N LEU A 120 36.12 -0.11 8.96
CA LEU A 120 35.31 -0.98 8.10
C LEU A 120 33.95 -1.31 8.74
N SER A 121 33.92 -1.54 10.05
CA SER A 121 32.67 -1.79 10.78
C SER A 121 31.78 -0.56 10.80
N TYR A 122 32.35 0.65 10.96
CA TYR A 122 31.62 1.91 10.88
C TYR A 122 31.08 2.17 9.47
N GLN A 123 31.89 1.94 8.43
CA GLN A 123 31.43 2.07 7.04
C GLN A 123 30.37 1.02 6.70
N GLY A 124 30.52 -0.21 7.18
CA GLY A 124 29.50 -1.26 7.03
C GLY A 124 28.20 -0.90 7.72
N TYR A 125 28.28 -0.29 8.90
CA TYR A 125 27.13 0.29 9.59
C TYR A 125 26.41 1.32 8.71
N GLN A 126 27.12 2.36 8.24
CA GLN A 126 26.55 3.42 7.41
C GLN A 126 25.98 2.88 6.08
N TYR A 127 26.71 1.95 5.45
CA TYR A 127 26.27 1.31 4.21
C TYR A 127 24.95 0.56 4.40
N THR A 128 24.81 -0.25 5.47
CA THR A 128 23.57 -1.02 5.72
C THR A 128 22.37 -0.18 6.18
N ASP A 129 22.57 1.10 6.47
CA ASP A 129 21.52 2.08 6.80
C ASP A 129 21.19 3.01 5.59
N SER A 130 21.93 2.87 4.48
CA SER A 130 21.78 3.71 3.29
C SER A 130 20.57 3.35 2.42
N ASN A 131 20.11 4.35 1.64
CA ASN A 131 19.06 4.15 0.62
C ASN A 131 19.48 3.15 -0.46
N GLU A 132 20.78 3.08 -0.76
CA GLU A 132 21.33 2.16 -1.74
C GLU A 132 21.19 0.71 -1.27
N PHE A 133 21.60 0.42 -0.04
CA PHE A 133 21.46 -0.92 0.52
C PHE A 133 19.99 -1.36 0.58
N CYS A 134 19.12 -0.51 1.14
CA CYS A 134 17.70 -0.85 1.30
C CYS A 134 16.94 -0.93 -0.04
N GLY A 135 17.28 -0.08 -1.02
CA GLY A 135 16.51 0.06 -2.25
C GLY A 135 17.04 -0.72 -3.45
N ARG A 136 18.35 -0.94 -3.53
CA ARG A 136 19.01 -1.50 -4.73
C ARG A 136 19.50 -2.94 -4.56
N ILE A 137 19.78 -3.41 -3.35
CA ILE A 137 20.29 -4.79 -3.16
C ILE A 137 19.19 -5.82 -3.37
N CYS A 138 18.02 -5.62 -2.76
CA CYS A 138 16.83 -6.45 -2.95
C CYS A 138 15.90 -5.85 -4.01
N HIS A 139 16.47 -5.31 -5.10
CA HIS A 139 15.74 -4.46 -6.06
C HIS A 139 14.39 -5.04 -6.50
N PRO A 140 14.22 -6.31 -6.91
CA PRO A 140 12.90 -6.81 -7.35
C PRO A 140 11.80 -6.63 -6.29
N VAL A 141 12.16 -6.82 -5.02
CA VAL A 141 11.24 -6.77 -3.87
C VAL A 141 10.99 -5.32 -3.43
N MET A 142 12.05 -4.51 -3.39
CA MET A 142 11.99 -3.15 -2.86
C MET A 142 11.72 -2.06 -3.91
N LYS A 143 11.75 -2.41 -5.21
CA LYS A 143 11.54 -1.47 -6.33
C LYS A 143 10.29 -0.60 -6.17
N PRO A 144 9.10 -1.12 -5.80
CA PRO A 144 7.92 -0.27 -5.64
C PRO A 144 8.13 0.85 -4.60
N GLN A 145 8.67 0.49 -3.44
CA GLN A 145 8.89 1.43 -2.34
C GLN A 145 10.04 2.40 -2.64
N TYR A 146 11.11 1.91 -3.29
CA TYR A 146 12.27 2.71 -3.67
C TYR A 146 11.95 3.74 -4.75
N VAL A 147 11.24 3.34 -5.81
CA VAL A 147 10.79 4.27 -6.87
C VAL A 147 9.85 5.34 -6.30
N ALA A 148 8.92 4.95 -5.42
CA ALA A 148 8.03 5.90 -4.76
C ALA A 148 8.79 6.88 -3.84
N HIS A 149 9.77 6.38 -3.05
CA HIS A 149 10.63 7.19 -2.19
C HIS A 149 11.36 8.29 -2.96
N GLN A 150 11.99 7.94 -4.09
CA GLN A 150 12.78 8.86 -4.90
C GLN A 150 11.99 10.05 -5.46
N ARG A 151 10.66 9.95 -5.53
CA ARG A 151 9.76 10.98 -6.07
C ARG A 151 8.88 11.62 -5.01
N SER A 152 9.19 11.38 -3.74
CA SER A 152 8.47 11.92 -2.60
C SER A 152 9.13 13.20 -2.05
N PRO A 153 8.43 13.95 -1.19
CA PRO A 153 9.05 15.05 -0.43
C PRO A 153 10.25 14.61 0.43
N HIS A 154 10.39 13.31 0.72
CA HIS A 154 11.45 12.72 1.53
C HIS A 154 12.52 11.99 0.71
N ALA A 155 12.62 12.23 -0.61
CA ALA A 155 13.58 11.57 -1.50
C ALA A 155 15.05 11.73 -1.07
N ARG A 156 15.36 12.75 -0.27
CA ARG A 156 16.70 13.02 0.28
C ARG A 156 16.88 12.61 1.74
N VAL A 157 15.88 11.97 2.34
CA VAL A 157 15.96 11.40 3.69
C VAL A 157 16.29 9.91 3.58
N GLU A 158 17.20 9.44 4.41
CA GLU A 158 17.61 8.03 4.43
C GLU A 158 16.49 7.12 4.98
N CYS A 159 16.30 5.94 4.39
CA CYS A 159 15.35 4.92 4.81
C CYS A 159 15.50 4.62 6.31
N ALA A 160 16.75 4.47 6.78
CA ALA A 160 17.06 4.15 8.17
C ALA A 160 16.61 5.23 9.17
N THR A 161 16.53 6.50 8.75
CA THR A 161 16.06 7.59 9.60
C THR A 161 14.63 7.34 10.09
N CYS A 162 13.78 6.76 9.23
CA CYS A 162 12.40 6.42 9.58
C CYS A 162 12.26 4.97 10.08
N HIS A 163 12.90 3.99 9.42
CA HIS A 163 12.64 2.56 9.64
C HIS A 163 13.53 1.86 10.68
N ILE A 164 14.72 2.38 10.97
CA ILE A 164 15.68 1.76 11.90
C ILE A 164 15.74 2.55 13.20
N GLY A 165 15.92 3.88 13.10
CA GLY A 165 16.02 4.76 14.25
C GLY A 165 17.38 4.78 14.94
N ARG A 166 17.57 5.75 15.84
CA ARG A 166 18.80 5.88 16.63
C ARG A 166 18.71 5.07 17.93
N GLY A 167 19.85 4.55 18.39
CA GLY A 167 19.98 3.86 19.68
C GLY A 167 20.20 2.35 19.54
N ALA A 168 20.96 1.79 20.48
CA ALA A 168 21.44 0.41 20.40
C ALA A 168 20.31 -0.64 20.35
N THR A 169 19.21 -0.43 21.07
CA THR A 169 18.09 -1.40 21.11
C THR A 169 17.38 -1.53 19.78
N TRP A 170 17.01 -0.40 19.16
CA TRP A 170 16.35 -0.36 17.86
C TRP A 170 17.28 -0.86 16.74
N TYR A 171 18.57 -0.53 16.84
CA TYR A 171 19.60 -1.08 15.97
C TYR A 171 19.62 -2.62 15.99
N VAL A 172 19.76 -3.24 17.15
CA VAL A 172 19.80 -4.72 17.26
C VAL A 172 18.50 -5.34 16.74
N ARG A 173 17.34 -4.78 17.12
CA ARG A 173 16.04 -5.27 16.66
C ARG A 173 15.93 -5.21 15.13
N SER A 174 16.33 -4.09 14.54
CA SER A 174 16.29 -3.89 13.09
C SER A 174 17.22 -4.85 12.36
N LYS A 175 18.46 -5.06 12.82
CA LYS A 175 19.39 -5.98 12.15
C LYS A 175 18.94 -7.44 12.26
N LEU A 176 18.36 -7.87 13.39
CA LEU A 176 17.75 -9.19 13.51
C LEU A 176 16.54 -9.37 12.60
N ALA A 177 15.69 -8.35 12.47
CA ALA A 177 14.58 -8.35 11.51
C ALA A 177 15.10 -8.40 10.06
N GLY A 178 16.15 -7.63 9.75
CA GLY A 178 16.82 -7.63 8.45
C GLY A 178 17.36 -9.00 8.07
N LEU A 179 17.95 -9.76 9.00
CA LEU A 179 18.38 -11.15 8.74
C LEU A 179 17.20 -12.05 8.32
N ARG A 180 16.04 -11.90 8.96
CA ARG A 180 14.82 -12.64 8.56
C ARG A 180 14.31 -12.22 7.18
N GLN A 181 14.37 -10.93 6.87
CA GLN A 181 13.99 -10.41 5.55
C GLN A 181 14.93 -10.93 4.45
N VAL A 182 16.25 -10.93 4.69
CA VAL A 182 17.24 -11.52 3.77
C VAL A 182 16.95 -13.01 3.58
N ALA A 183 16.69 -13.76 4.65
CA ALA A 183 16.31 -15.16 4.54
C ALA A 183 15.03 -15.34 3.69
N ALA A 184 13.98 -14.55 3.95
CA ALA A 184 12.74 -14.61 3.18
C ALA A 184 12.92 -14.27 1.70
N VAL A 185 13.81 -13.32 1.37
CA VAL A 185 14.17 -13.01 -0.03
C VAL A 185 14.90 -14.19 -0.67
N LEU A 186 15.87 -14.80 0.02
CA LEU A 186 16.62 -15.96 -0.48
C LEU A 186 15.74 -17.20 -0.67
N THR A 187 14.75 -17.42 0.20
CA THR A 187 13.80 -18.55 0.12
C THR A 187 12.53 -18.21 -0.64
N ASN A 188 12.40 -16.99 -1.17
CA ASN A 188 11.21 -16.49 -1.86
C ASN A 188 9.89 -16.63 -1.05
N SER A 189 9.96 -16.55 0.28
CA SER A 189 8.85 -16.84 1.19
C SER A 189 8.14 -15.59 1.72
N TYR A 190 8.18 -14.48 0.97
CA TYR A 190 7.54 -13.21 1.33
C TYR A 190 6.21 -13.01 0.58
N PRO A 191 5.24 -12.29 1.17
CA PRO A 191 3.97 -11.98 0.52
C PRO A 191 4.14 -10.95 -0.61
N ARG A 192 3.25 -11.03 -1.61
CA ARG A 192 3.13 -10.08 -2.73
C ARG A 192 1.68 -9.60 -2.82
N PRO A 193 1.37 -8.33 -2.48
CA PRO A 193 2.28 -7.27 -2.06
C PRO A 193 2.82 -7.45 -0.63
N ILE A 194 3.89 -6.72 -0.32
CA ILE A 194 4.42 -6.65 1.06
C ILE A 194 3.42 -5.88 1.91
N PRO A 195 2.96 -6.39 3.07
CA PRO A 195 2.00 -5.69 3.90
C PRO A 195 2.55 -4.35 4.40
N PRO A 196 1.70 -3.33 4.57
CA PRO A 196 2.11 -2.03 5.08
C PRO A 196 2.70 -2.15 6.50
N ALA A 197 3.85 -1.53 6.72
CA ALA A 197 4.57 -1.60 8.00
C ALA A 197 3.97 -0.71 9.11
N ILE A 198 2.67 -0.36 9.05
CA ILE A 198 2.05 0.59 9.99
C ILE A 198 2.17 0.10 11.45
N ARG A 199 2.14 -1.22 11.67
CA ARG A 199 2.31 -1.83 13.00
C ARG A 199 3.75 -1.93 13.49
N GLU A 200 4.70 -1.92 12.58
CA GLU A 200 6.13 -2.10 12.89
C GLU A 200 6.91 -0.79 12.84
N LEU A 201 6.28 0.30 12.38
CA LEU A 201 6.89 1.61 12.32
C LEU A 201 7.08 2.16 13.73
N ARG A 202 8.20 2.85 13.92
CA ARG A 202 8.51 3.50 15.20
C ARG A 202 7.50 4.63 15.46
N PRO A 203 7.19 4.93 16.74
CA PRO A 203 6.23 5.98 17.08
C PRO A 203 6.56 7.31 16.39
N ALA A 204 5.54 8.06 15.95
CA ALA A 204 5.72 9.33 15.24
C ALA A 204 6.65 10.32 15.97
N ARG A 205 6.64 10.34 17.32
CA ARG A 205 7.52 11.16 18.15
C ARG A 205 9.01 10.92 17.91
N GLU A 206 9.38 9.69 17.58
CA GLU A 206 10.78 9.29 17.38
C GLU A 206 11.22 9.28 15.90
N THR A 207 10.27 9.52 14.99
CA THR A 207 10.46 9.51 13.53
C THR A 207 10.09 10.87 12.94
N CYS A 208 8.80 11.17 12.82
CA CYS A 208 8.25 12.37 12.19
C CYS A 208 8.60 13.64 12.98
N GLU A 209 8.39 13.64 14.29
CA GLU A 209 8.41 14.85 15.11
C GLU A 209 9.82 15.43 15.33
N ARG A 210 10.86 14.69 14.91
CA ARG A 210 12.24 15.17 14.93
C ARG A 210 12.53 16.20 13.83
N CYS A 211 11.72 16.20 12.77
CA CYS A 211 11.84 17.11 11.64
C CYS A 211 10.59 17.98 11.46
N HIS A 212 9.42 17.48 11.89
CA HIS A 212 8.15 18.17 11.82
C HIS A 212 7.70 18.62 13.21
N TRP A 213 7.52 19.91 13.43
CA TRP A 213 7.14 20.45 14.74
C TRP A 213 5.62 20.34 14.96
N PRO A 214 5.11 19.48 15.87
CA PRO A 214 3.67 19.23 16.02
C PRO A 214 2.90 20.44 16.57
N GLN A 215 3.53 21.25 17.40
CA GLN A 215 2.90 22.42 18.01
C GLN A 215 2.77 23.59 17.02
N LYS A 216 3.50 23.59 15.90
CA LYS A 216 3.47 24.71 14.94
C LYS A 216 2.05 24.92 14.39
N PHE A 217 1.60 26.18 14.37
CA PHE A 217 0.37 26.58 13.70
C PHE A 217 0.62 26.84 12.21
N TYR A 218 -0.07 26.09 11.33
CA TYR A 218 0.10 26.18 9.87
C TYR A 218 -0.97 27.06 9.21
N GLY A 219 -2.02 27.46 9.94
CA GLY A 219 -3.13 28.25 9.37
C GLY A 219 -3.87 27.52 8.25
N ASN A 220 -4.51 28.28 7.36
CA ASN A 220 -5.20 27.74 6.19
C ASN A 220 -4.24 27.68 5.00
N GLN A 221 -4.18 26.54 4.32
CA GLN A 221 -3.29 26.30 3.19
C GLN A 221 -4.07 26.32 1.88
N LEU A 222 -3.68 27.18 0.93
CA LEU A 222 -4.26 27.18 -0.40
C LEU A 222 -3.80 25.95 -1.18
N VAL A 223 -4.75 25.10 -1.55
CA VAL A 223 -4.54 23.93 -2.40
C VAL A 223 -5.25 24.18 -3.74
N THR A 224 -4.49 24.04 -4.83
CA THR A 224 -5.02 24.08 -6.19
C THR A 224 -4.77 22.74 -6.87
N ILE A 225 -5.85 22.02 -7.17
CA ILE A 225 -5.80 20.78 -7.95
C ILE A 225 -6.13 21.15 -9.39
N ARG A 226 -5.14 21.09 -10.27
CA ARG A 226 -5.31 21.24 -11.71
C ARG A 226 -5.85 19.93 -12.25
N HIS A 227 -7.16 19.87 -12.45
CA HIS A 227 -7.84 18.69 -12.95
C HIS A 227 -8.35 18.94 -14.37
N PHE A 228 -8.35 17.91 -15.21
CA PHE A 228 -8.98 17.95 -16.54
C PHE A 228 -10.12 16.92 -16.63
N ALA A 229 -11.16 17.18 -17.41
CA ALA A 229 -12.18 16.18 -17.68
C ALA A 229 -11.63 15.07 -18.59
N ALA A 230 -12.22 13.88 -18.54
CA ALA A 230 -11.91 12.78 -19.45
C ALA A 230 -12.73 12.87 -20.76
N ASP A 231 -12.92 14.08 -21.27
CA ASP A 231 -13.66 14.39 -22.49
C ASP A 231 -12.70 14.63 -23.67
N GLU A 232 -13.25 14.89 -24.85
CA GLU A 232 -12.48 15.06 -26.08
C GLU A 232 -11.41 16.15 -25.96
N ARG A 233 -11.75 17.26 -25.31
CA ARG A 233 -10.86 18.43 -25.19
C ARG A 233 -9.95 18.37 -23.96
N SER A 234 -10.08 17.34 -23.13
CA SER A 234 -9.50 17.29 -21.78
C SER A 234 -9.75 18.61 -21.04
N THR A 235 -11.01 19.00 -20.90
CA THR A 235 -11.44 20.34 -20.46
C THR A 235 -10.90 20.67 -19.07
N PRO A 236 -10.21 21.81 -18.86
CA PRO A 236 -9.73 22.22 -17.54
C PRO A 236 -10.88 22.43 -16.55
N ARG A 237 -10.74 21.84 -15.35
CA ARG A 237 -11.66 21.94 -14.22
C ARG A 237 -10.89 22.10 -12.91
N PRO A 238 -10.17 23.21 -12.70
CA PRO A 238 -9.36 23.38 -11.50
C PRO A 238 -10.24 23.42 -10.25
N ILE A 239 -9.79 22.75 -9.19
CA ILE A 239 -10.39 22.84 -7.86
C ILE A 239 -9.47 23.70 -7.00
N ARG A 240 -10.00 24.79 -6.47
CA ARG A 240 -9.27 25.69 -5.57
C ARG A 240 -9.95 25.68 -4.23
N MET A 241 -9.18 25.47 -3.18
CA MET A 241 -9.71 25.43 -1.82
C MET A 241 -8.65 25.85 -0.82
N LEU A 242 -9.06 26.49 0.26
CA LEU A 242 -8.27 26.55 1.47
C LEU A 242 -8.52 25.27 2.27
N VAL A 243 -7.48 24.53 2.58
CA VAL A 243 -7.53 23.46 3.57
C VAL A 243 -7.23 24.08 4.93
N LYS A 244 -8.13 23.88 5.89
CA LYS A 244 -7.99 24.34 7.27
C LYS A 244 -7.00 23.44 7.99
N THR A 245 -5.71 23.60 7.69
CA THR A 245 -4.64 22.79 8.30
C THR A 245 -4.57 23.05 9.81
N GLY A 246 -4.62 24.33 10.19
CA GLY A 246 -4.63 24.77 11.58
C GLY A 246 -3.37 24.34 12.33
N GLY A 247 -3.51 23.94 13.58
CA GLY A 247 -2.38 23.53 14.42
C GLY A 247 -2.67 23.66 15.91
N ASN A 248 -1.62 23.59 16.71
CA ASN A 248 -1.71 23.51 18.17
C ASN A 248 -0.69 24.44 18.85
N ASP A 249 -0.71 25.73 18.50
CA ASP A 249 0.03 26.79 19.20
C ASP A 249 -0.97 27.77 19.83
N PRO A 250 -1.29 27.60 21.13
CA PRO A 250 -2.24 28.47 21.84
C PRO A 250 -1.84 29.95 21.86
N SER A 251 -0.55 30.28 21.62
CA SER A 251 -0.09 31.66 21.56
C SER A 251 -0.48 32.38 20.27
N ILE A 252 -0.80 31.63 19.21
CA ILE A 252 -1.17 32.15 17.89
C ILE A 252 -2.69 32.11 17.72
N ALA A 253 -3.30 30.95 17.99
CA ALA A 253 -4.74 30.74 17.84
C ALA A 253 -5.18 29.48 18.61
N PRO A 254 -6.48 29.36 18.95
CA PRO A 254 -7.01 28.13 19.52
C PRO A 254 -6.71 26.90 18.64
N PRO A 255 -6.46 25.72 19.24
CA PRO A 255 -6.27 24.48 18.50
C PRO A 255 -7.44 24.27 17.51
N SER A 256 -7.13 24.10 16.24
CA SER A 256 -8.13 24.07 15.18
C SER A 256 -7.61 23.39 13.91
N GLY A 257 -8.51 23.18 12.95
CA GLY A 257 -8.21 22.55 11.67
C GLY A 257 -7.94 21.05 11.79
N VAL A 258 -7.47 20.43 10.70
CA VAL A 258 -7.21 18.99 10.67
C VAL A 258 -6.06 18.57 11.59
N HIS A 259 -5.11 19.47 11.90
CA HIS A 259 -4.04 19.21 12.87
C HIS A 259 -4.51 19.27 14.33
N TRP A 260 -5.77 19.63 14.61
CA TRP A 260 -6.33 19.51 15.94
C TRP A 260 -6.20 18.08 16.51
N HIS A 261 -6.19 17.05 15.66
CA HIS A 261 -5.94 15.67 16.08
C HIS A 261 -4.57 15.42 16.73
N MET A 262 -3.61 16.31 16.48
CA MET A 262 -2.27 16.29 17.08
C MET A 262 -2.15 17.24 18.28
N ALA A 263 -3.24 17.88 18.70
CA ALA A 263 -3.23 18.84 19.79
C ALA A 263 -2.85 18.18 21.11
N LEU A 264 -1.89 18.76 21.84
CA LEU A 264 -1.43 18.23 23.12
C LEU A 264 -2.52 18.25 24.21
N GLY A 265 -3.51 19.15 24.08
CA GLY A 265 -4.65 19.26 24.97
C GLY A 265 -5.69 18.14 24.81
N HIS A 266 -5.58 17.31 23.77
CA HIS A 266 -6.47 16.18 23.56
C HIS A 266 -5.72 14.89 23.22
N THR A 267 -6.35 13.73 23.43
CA THR A 267 -5.92 12.45 22.85
C THR A 267 -7.10 11.88 22.09
N ILE A 268 -6.87 11.52 20.83
CA ILE A 268 -7.81 10.70 20.08
C ILE A 268 -7.28 9.27 20.02
N GLU A 269 -8.13 8.33 20.39
CA GLU A 269 -7.87 6.90 20.34
C GLU A 269 -8.92 6.23 19.47
N PHE A 270 -8.56 5.16 18.77
CA PHE A 270 -9.48 4.43 17.93
C PHE A 270 -9.16 2.94 17.91
N ILE A 271 -10.18 2.13 17.58
CA ILE A 271 -10.02 0.70 17.33
C ILE A 271 -10.44 0.47 15.88
N ALA A 272 -9.64 -0.29 15.15
CA ALA A 272 -9.95 -0.69 13.77
C ALA A 272 -10.17 -2.20 13.69
N ARG A 273 -11.10 -2.63 12.81
CA ARG A 273 -11.40 -4.05 12.58
C ARG A 273 -10.39 -4.73 11.64
N ASP A 274 -9.71 -3.96 10.82
CA ASP A 274 -8.78 -4.44 9.81
C ASP A 274 -7.32 -4.05 10.08
N ASP A 275 -6.41 -4.80 9.46
CA ASP A 275 -4.97 -4.61 9.60
C ASP A 275 -4.43 -3.35 8.91
N ALA A 276 -5.14 -2.85 7.89
CA ALA A 276 -4.77 -1.63 7.17
C ALA A 276 -5.27 -0.35 7.87
N LEU A 277 -5.97 -0.52 9.00
CA LEU A 277 -6.61 0.54 9.77
C LEU A 277 -7.47 1.39 8.84
N GLN A 278 -8.50 0.84 8.21
CA GLN A 278 -9.42 1.56 7.33
C GLN A 278 -10.85 1.53 7.86
N ASP A 279 -11.28 0.41 8.44
CA ASP A 279 -12.57 0.25 9.12
C ASP A 279 -12.40 0.57 10.60
N VAL A 280 -12.85 1.75 10.99
CA VAL A 280 -12.80 2.25 12.37
C VAL A 280 -14.23 2.31 12.88
N PRO A 281 -14.69 1.36 13.72
CA PRO A 281 -16.04 1.42 14.30
C PRO A 281 -16.14 2.26 15.57
N TRP A 282 -15.01 2.57 16.21
CA TRP A 282 -14.95 3.11 17.57
C TRP A 282 -13.85 4.15 17.70
N VAL A 283 -14.21 5.32 18.23
CA VAL A 283 -13.30 6.46 18.46
C VAL A 283 -13.57 7.05 19.84
N ARG A 284 -12.50 7.36 20.60
CA ARG A 284 -12.57 8.10 21.86
C ARG A 284 -11.74 9.37 21.77
N ALA A 285 -12.37 10.49 22.08
CA ALA A 285 -11.72 11.76 22.29
C ALA A 285 -11.65 12.07 23.78
N THR A 286 -10.44 12.28 24.30
CA THR A 286 -10.19 12.69 25.68
C THR A 286 -9.64 14.10 25.70
N ASP A 287 -10.27 14.97 26.48
CA ASP A 287 -9.81 16.32 26.77
C ASP A 287 -8.96 16.30 28.05
N HIS A 288 -7.71 16.77 27.98
CA HIS A 288 -6.78 16.74 29.11
C HIS A 288 -6.93 17.91 30.07
N GLU A 289 -7.63 18.98 29.69
CA GLU A 289 -7.90 20.12 30.56
C GLU A 289 -9.08 19.84 31.48
N THR A 290 -10.14 19.25 30.93
CA THR A 290 -11.38 18.94 31.67
C THR A 290 -11.46 17.50 32.15
N GLY A 291 -10.66 16.59 31.58
CA GLY A 291 -10.77 15.15 31.79
C GLY A 291 -11.98 14.51 31.10
N ALA A 292 -12.77 15.27 30.35
CA ALA A 292 -13.98 14.78 29.69
C ALA A 292 -13.62 13.79 28.57
N GLN A 293 -14.35 12.68 28.51
CA GLN A 293 -14.24 11.69 27.45
C GLN A 293 -15.53 11.67 26.64
N ARG A 294 -15.37 11.61 25.31
CA ARG A 294 -16.48 11.37 24.38
C ARG A 294 -16.13 10.18 23.51
N ILE A 295 -17.05 9.24 23.43
CA ILE A 295 -16.92 8.04 22.61
C ILE A 295 -17.94 8.15 21.48
N TYR A 296 -17.48 7.90 20.27
CA TYR A 296 -18.30 7.86 19.07
C TYR A 296 -18.22 6.45 18.48
N ARG A 297 -19.37 5.90 18.12
CA ARG A 297 -19.49 4.54 17.56
C ARG A 297 -20.31 4.55 16.29
N SER A 298 -19.92 3.72 15.33
CA SER A 298 -20.67 3.48 14.07
C SER A 298 -21.24 2.06 13.98
N ASP A 299 -21.04 1.24 15.02
CA ASP A 299 -21.51 -0.13 15.12
C ASP A 299 -22.92 -0.27 15.74
N GLY A 300 -23.59 0.85 16.03
CA GLY A 300 -24.95 0.87 16.60
C GLY A 300 -25.02 0.56 18.11
N LEU A 301 -23.88 0.42 18.78
CA LEU A 301 -23.80 0.19 20.23
C LEU A 301 -23.63 1.52 21.00
N ARG A 302 -23.90 1.50 22.31
CA ARG A 302 -23.72 2.66 23.20
C ARG A 302 -22.27 2.81 23.65
N SER A 303 -21.92 4.00 24.15
CA SER A 303 -20.59 4.27 24.71
C SER A 303 -20.28 3.44 25.96
N THR A 304 -21.31 3.06 26.72
CA THR A 304 -21.19 2.23 27.92
C THR A 304 -20.98 0.75 27.62
N ASP A 305 -21.32 0.31 26.40
CA ASP A 305 -21.10 -1.06 26.00
C ASP A 305 -19.60 -1.32 25.79
N PRO A 306 -19.12 -2.56 25.97
CA PRO A 306 -17.70 -2.86 25.79
C PRO A 306 -17.18 -2.38 24.42
N PRO A 307 -15.93 -1.86 24.36
CA PRO A 307 -15.32 -1.52 23.08
C PRO A 307 -15.15 -2.79 22.24
N PRO A 308 -15.13 -2.68 20.90
CA PRO A 308 -14.88 -3.82 20.02
C PRO A 308 -13.51 -4.44 20.33
N GLU A 309 -13.37 -5.75 20.12
CA GLU A 309 -12.09 -6.42 20.24
C GLU A 309 -11.09 -5.84 19.22
N GLY A 310 -9.86 -5.59 19.67
CA GLY A 310 -8.82 -5.05 18.80
C GLY A 310 -7.72 -4.32 19.55
N THR A 311 -6.74 -3.84 18.78
CA THR A 311 -5.67 -2.99 19.33
C THR A 311 -6.20 -1.56 19.47
N LEU A 312 -6.05 -0.97 20.65
CA LEU A 312 -6.32 0.44 20.88
C LEU A 312 -5.15 1.27 20.32
N TRP A 313 -5.44 2.04 19.27
CA TRP A 313 -4.46 2.92 18.64
C TRP A 313 -4.62 4.35 19.14
N LYS A 314 -3.50 5.01 19.43
CA LYS A 314 -3.47 6.46 19.61
C LYS A 314 -3.24 7.10 18.24
N MET A 315 -4.10 8.05 17.87
CA MET A 315 -3.93 8.84 16.66
C MET A 315 -2.63 9.64 16.72
N ASP A 316 -1.83 9.54 15.67
CA ASP A 316 -0.58 10.27 15.49
C ASP A 316 -0.40 10.72 14.03
N CYS A 317 0.79 11.22 13.69
CA CYS A 317 1.09 11.69 12.34
C CYS A 317 0.83 10.62 11.27
N ILE A 318 1.13 9.34 11.57
CA ILE A 318 1.04 8.23 10.61
C ILE A 318 -0.42 7.81 10.40
N ALA A 319 -1.32 8.06 11.34
CA ALA A 319 -2.76 7.81 11.15
C ALA A 319 -3.32 8.55 9.91
N CYS A 320 -2.81 9.75 9.63
CA CYS A 320 -3.20 10.58 8.47
C CYS A 320 -2.14 10.60 7.35
N HIS A 321 -0.85 10.66 7.69
CA HIS A 321 0.27 10.71 6.74
C HIS A 321 0.92 9.33 6.52
N ASN A 322 0.11 8.26 6.46
CA ASN A 322 0.57 6.87 6.35
C ASN A 322 1.40 6.56 5.09
N ARG A 323 1.40 7.46 4.10
CA ARG A 323 2.18 7.36 2.85
C ARG A 323 3.09 8.56 2.56
N ALA A 324 3.58 9.24 3.61
CA ALA A 324 4.42 10.44 3.48
C ALA A 324 5.63 10.33 2.51
N THR A 325 6.19 9.12 2.37
CA THR A 325 7.41 8.87 1.58
C THR A 325 7.17 7.90 0.42
N HIS A 326 6.17 7.02 0.51
CA HIS A 326 5.93 5.97 -0.48
C HIS A 326 4.61 6.23 -1.20
N VAL A 327 4.57 7.34 -1.96
CA VAL A 327 3.38 7.83 -2.65
C VAL A 327 3.24 7.16 -4.01
N PHE A 328 2.26 6.26 -4.14
CA PHE A 328 1.85 5.68 -5.42
C PHE A 328 0.76 6.54 -6.03
N ARG A 329 1.13 7.42 -6.97
CA ARG A 329 0.17 8.37 -7.55
C ARG A 329 -0.90 7.64 -8.37
N PRO A 330 -2.19 7.98 -8.19
CA PRO A 330 -3.24 7.38 -8.99
C PRO A 330 -3.17 7.86 -10.45
N PRO A 331 -3.48 6.99 -11.43
CA PRO A 331 -3.51 7.30 -12.86
C PRO A 331 -4.19 8.62 -13.22
N TRP A 332 -5.37 8.91 -12.67
CA TRP A 332 -6.08 10.15 -13.00
C TRP A 332 -5.26 11.41 -12.67
N LYS A 333 -4.52 11.38 -11.56
CA LYS A 333 -3.70 12.50 -11.10
C LYS A 333 -2.40 12.59 -11.88
N ALA A 334 -1.80 11.45 -12.19
CA ALA A 334 -0.59 11.40 -13.00
C ALA A 334 -0.86 11.87 -14.46
N ALA A 335 -2.03 11.56 -15.01
CA ALA A 335 -2.49 12.08 -16.30
C ALA A 335 -2.74 13.60 -16.24
N ASP A 336 -3.35 14.11 -15.16
CA ASP A 336 -3.49 15.56 -14.95
C ASP A 336 -2.11 16.25 -14.89
N ASP A 337 -1.17 15.69 -14.12
CA ASP A 337 0.19 16.22 -14.00
C ASP A 337 0.94 16.18 -15.35
N ALA A 338 0.70 15.16 -16.19
CA ALA A 338 1.27 15.07 -17.54
C ALA A 338 0.74 16.17 -18.49
N ILE A 339 -0.58 16.43 -18.48
CA ILE A 339 -1.19 17.50 -19.29
C ILE A 339 -0.78 18.89 -18.78
N VAL A 340 -0.58 19.04 -17.47
CA VAL A 340 0.00 20.27 -16.91
C VAL A 340 1.41 20.49 -17.43
N ALA A 341 2.23 19.45 -17.51
CA ALA A 341 3.61 19.53 -17.94
C ALA A 341 3.75 19.77 -19.45
N ASP A 342 2.82 19.21 -20.25
CA ASP A 342 2.72 19.43 -21.70
C ASP A 342 1.27 19.76 -22.09
N PRO A 343 0.88 21.05 -22.07
CA PRO A 343 -0.48 21.48 -22.41
C PRO A 343 -0.89 21.21 -23.85
N GLU A 344 0.04 20.99 -24.77
CA GLU A 344 -0.22 20.64 -26.17
C GLU A 344 -0.85 19.24 -26.30
N LEU A 345 -0.69 18.37 -25.30
CA LEU A 345 -1.32 17.04 -25.30
C LEU A 345 -2.85 17.13 -25.44
N ARG A 346 -3.48 18.26 -25.08
CA ARG A 346 -4.92 18.49 -25.26
C ARG A 346 -5.34 18.71 -26.71
N GLU A 347 -4.41 18.91 -27.65
CA GLU A 347 -4.71 18.88 -29.08
C GLU A 347 -5.04 17.45 -29.56
N LEU A 348 -4.68 16.42 -28.78
CA LEU A 348 -5.08 15.04 -29.04
C LEU A 348 -6.46 14.77 -28.40
N PRO A 349 -7.49 14.42 -29.20
CA PRO A 349 -8.81 14.08 -28.69
C PRO A 349 -8.77 12.99 -27.61
N PHE A 350 -9.38 13.26 -26.46
CA PHE A 350 -9.48 12.34 -25.33
C PHE A 350 -8.13 11.98 -24.68
N ALA A 351 -7.08 12.79 -24.82
CA ALA A 351 -5.76 12.53 -24.26
C ALA A 351 -5.77 12.03 -22.81
N LYS A 352 -6.50 12.71 -21.92
CA LYS A 352 -6.62 12.28 -20.52
C LYS A 352 -7.24 10.89 -20.38
N ARG A 353 -8.35 10.63 -21.07
CA ARG A 353 -9.08 9.36 -20.99
C ARG A 353 -8.18 8.22 -21.45
N VAL A 354 -7.58 8.36 -22.64
CA VAL A 354 -6.73 7.34 -23.26
C VAL A 354 -5.51 7.02 -22.39
N LEU A 355 -4.90 8.04 -21.76
CA LEU A 355 -3.81 7.82 -20.80
C LEU A 355 -4.24 6.94 -19.62
N ILE A 356 -5.39 7.25 -19.01
CA ILE A 356 -5.90 6.51 -17.86
C ILE A 356 -6.25 5.07 -18.28
N GLU A 357 -7.02 4.89 -19.35
CA GLU A 357 -7.44 3.59 -19.87
C GLU A 357 -6.25 2.68 -20.21
N ALA A 358 -5.17 3.25 -20.74
CA ALA A 358 -3.96 2.49 -21.06
C ALA A 358 -3.30 1.95 -19.78
N VAL A 359 -3.09 2.79 -18.77
CA VAL A 359 -2.29 2.45 -17.60
C VAL A 359 -3.06 1.67 -16.52
N THR A 360 -4.40 1.69 -16.56
CA THR A 360 -5.23 1.01 -15.56
C THR A 360 -5.49 -0.46 -15.86
N ARG A 361 -5.09 -0.94 -17.04
CA ARG A 361 -5.27 -2.35 -17.43
C ARG A 361 -4.31 -3.27 -16.67
N HIS A 362 -4.75 -4.52 -16.52
CA HIS A 362 -3.91 -5.57 -15.95
C HIS A 362 -2.91 -6.09 -16.98
N TYR A 363 -1.63 -6.16 -16.59
CA TYR A 363 -0.53 -6.71 -17.39
C TYR A 363 0.31 -7.66 -16.54
N SER A 364 0.90 -8.69 -17.16
CA SER A 364 1.56 -9.77 -16.42
C SER A 364 2.97 -9.40 -15.95
N SER A 365 3.67 -8.55 -16.70
CA SER A 365 5.00 -8.05 -16.35
C SER A 365 5.15 -6.56 -16.65
N LYS A 366 6.18 -5.95 -16.07
CA LYS A 366 6.49 -4.55 -16.34
C LYS A 366 6.81 -4.29 -17.81
N GLU A 367 7.61 -5.15 -18.45
CA GLU A 367 7.98 -5.01 -19.86
C GLU A 367 6.75 -5.14 -20.77
N GLU A 368 5.86 -6.09 -20.47
CA GLU A 368 4.59 -6.21 -21.19
C GLU A 368 3.75 -4.95 -21.01
N GLY A 369 3.57 -4.46 -19.78
CA GLY A 369 2.77 -3.28 -19.51
C GLY A 369 3.29 -2.04 -20.23
N LEU A 370 4.61 -1.80 -20.24
CA LEU A 370 5.23 -0.68 -20.97
C LEU A 370 5.04 -0.78 -22.49
N HIS A 371 5.03 -2.00 -23.04
CA HIS A 371 4.74 -2.22 -24.45
C HIS A 371 3.25 -2.00 -24.75
N ARG A 372 2.36 -2.67 -24.01
CA ARG A 372 0.91 -2.64 -24.21
C ARG A 372 0.30 -1.26 -23.98
N VAL A 373 0.80 -0.49 -23.02
CA VAL A 373 0.37 0.91 -22.80
C VAL A 373 0.66 1.75 -24.04
N ALA A 374 1.87 1.61 -24.60
CA ALA A 374 2.23 2.35 -25.80
C ALA A 374 1.40 1.95 -27.01
N THR A 375 1.27 0.64 -27.25
CA THR A 375 0.45 0.11 -28.33
C THR A 375 -1.00 0.54 -28.20
N TYR A 376 -1.58 0.52 -26.99
CA TYR A 376 -2.96 0.95 -26.77
C TYR A 376 -3.19 2.42 -27.15
N ILE A 377 -2.29 3.30 -26.69
CA ILE A 377 -2.37 4.73 -27.01
C ILE A 377 -2.21 4.92 -28.53
N GLU A 378 -1.21 4.29 -29.13
CA GLU A 378 -0.94 4.38 -30.57
C GLU A 378 -2.12 3.88 -31.42
N ASP A 379 -2.60 2.68 -31.15
CA ASP A 379 -3.72 2.05 -31.87
C ASP A 379 -4.99 2.88 -31.75
N TYR A 380 -5.26 3.46 -30.57
CA TYR A 380 -6.42 4.33 -30.39
C TYR A 380 -6.42 5.50 -31.40
N TYR A 381 -5.29 6.19 -31.57
CA TYR A 381 -5.23 7.32 -32.50
C TYR A 381 -5.10 6.88 -33.95
N LEU A 382 -4.43 5.76 -34.25
CA LEU A 382 -4.37 5.23 -35.62
C LEU A 382 -5.75 4.78 -36.13
N ILE A 383 -6.58 4.21 -35.26
CA ILE A 383 -7.92 3.73 -35.61
C ILE A 383 -8.93 4.89 -35.67
N ASN A 384 -8.96 5.74 -34.64
CA ASN A 384 -10.02 6.75 -34.51
C ASN A 384 -9.66 8.10 -35.18
N TYR A 385 -8.37 8.42 -35.32
CA TYR A 385 -7.89 9.71 -35.83
C TYR A 385 -6.64 9.57 -36.74
N PRO A 386 -6.69 8.77 -37.83
CA PRO A 386 -5.50 8.42 -38.62
C PRO A 386 -4.77 9.64 -39.21
N ASP A 387 -5.50 10.62 -39.73
CA ASP A 387 -4.90 11.86 -40.27
C ASP A 387 -4.18 12.69 -39.19
N LEU A 388 -4.75 12.75 -37.98
CA LEU A 388 -4.14 13.43 -36.85
C LEU A 388 -2.88 12.69 -36.41
N ALA A 389 -2.94 11.37 -36.28
CA ALA A 389 -1.80 10.54 -35.89
C ALA A 389 -0.61 10.71 -36.86
N ALA A 390 -0.88 10.82 -38.16
CA ALA A 390 0.14 11.09 -39.18
C ALA A 390 0.71 12.52 -39.08
N ARG A 391 -0.15 13.54 -38.95
CA ARG A 391 0.28 14.97 -38.90
C ARG A 391 0.93 15.38 -37.58
N ARG A 392 0.52 14.76 -36.46
CA ARG A 392 0.94 15.08 -35.09
C ARG A 392 1.72 13.93 -34.45
N ARG A 393 2.48 13.18 -35.24
CA ARG A 393 3.24 12.01 -34.76
C ARG A 393 4.12 12.31 -33.55
N ALA A 394 4.84 13.42 -33.57
CA ALA A 394 5.70 13.82 -32.45
C ALA A 394 4.90 14.09 -31.15
N LEU A 395 3.70 14.64 -31.24
CA LEU A 395 2.82 14.87 -30.08
C LEU A 395 2.27 13.55 -29.54
N LEU A 396 1.89 12.63 -30.43
CA LEU A 396 1.47 11.27 -30.07
C LEU A 396 2.59 10.51 -29.36
N ASP A 397 3.84 10.62 -29.84
CA ASP A 397 5.00 9.98 -29.20
C ASP A 397 5.24 10.53 -27.77
N ARG A 398 5.00 11.82 -27.53
CA ARG A 398 5.03 12.40 -26.18
C ARG A 398 3.91 11.88 -25.28
N LEU A 399 2.70 11.70 -25.81
CA LEU A 399 1.59 11.08 -25.08
C LEU A 399 1.90 9.62 -24.70
N ILE A 400 2.47 8.85 -25.65
CA ILE A 400 2.92 7.46 -25.42
C ILE A 400 4.00 7.42 -24.33
N ALA A 401 4.98 8.34 -24.38
CA ALA A 401 6.02 8.44 -23.37
C ALA A 401 5.46 8.78 -21.99
N ALA A 402 4.47 9.69 -21.91
CA ALA A 402 3.77 10.01 -20.68
C ALA A 402 3.03 8.78 -20.13
N GLY A 403 2.29 8.04 -20.96
CA GLY A 403 1.62 6.81 -20.55
C GLY A 403 2.57 5.75 -19.99
N ARG A 404 3.69 5.49 -20.69
CA ARG A 404 4.75 4.59 -20.20
C ARG A 404 5.31 5.04 -18.86
N GLN A 405 5.59 6.33 -18.71
CA GLN A 405 6.13 6.88 -17.46
C GLN A 405 5.13 6.74 -16.32
N ILE A 406 3.84 7.00 -16.54
CA ILE A 406 2.82 6.83 -15.51
C ILE A 406 2.80 5.37 -15.05
N TYR A 407 2.71 4.42 -15.98
CA TYR A 407 2.70 2.99 -15.68
C TYR A 407 3.95 2.54 -14.90
N ASP A 408 5.13 2.97 -15.35
CA ASP A 408 6.44 2.65 -14.76
C ASP A 408 6.54 2.98 -13.26
N LEU A 409 5.78 3.99 -12.82
CA LEU A 409 5.86 4.60 -11.49
C LEU A 409 4.71 4.19 -10.57
N SER A 410 3.58 3.74 -11.10
CA SER A 410 2.40 3.41 -10.32
C SER A 410 2.12 1.92 -10.23
N THR A 411 2.71 1.11 -11.12
CA THR A 411 2.35 -0.30 -11.28
C THR A 411 3.59 -1.20 -11.35
N PHE A 412 3.62 -2.22 -10.49
CA PHE A 412 4.72 -3.16 -10.33
C PHE A 412 4.14 -4.59 -10.27
N PRO A 413 3.88 -5.22 -11.43
CA PRO A 413 3.23 -6.54 -11.50
C PRO A 413 3.96 -7.62 -10.72
N GLU A 414 5.30 -7.61 -10.70
CA GLU A 414 6.11 -8.62 -10.03
C GLU A 414 5.91 -8.66 -8.50
N MET A 415 5.39 -7.56 -7.94
CA MET A 415 5.08 -7.41 -6.52
C MET A 415 3.59 -7.25 -6.25
N ASN A 416 2.72 -7.39 -7.25
CA ASN A 416 1.28 -7.12 -7.15
C ASN A 416 0.98 -5.73 -6.53
N VAL A 417 1.81 -4.72 -6.84
CA VAL A 417 1.63 -3.35 -6.35
C VAL A 417 1.10 -2.46 -7.47
N THR A 418 0.01 -1.76 -7.18
CA THR A 418 -0.60 -0.73 -8.01
C THR A 418 -0.85 0.51 -7.14
N TRP A 419 -1.38 1.59 -7.73
CA TRP A 419 -1.83 2.76 -6.98
C TRP A 419 -2.96 2.45 -5.97
N ARG A 420 -3.65 1.31 -6.11
CA ARG A 420 -4.74 0.88 -5.21
C ARG A 420 -4.27 0.04 -4.04
N THR A 421 -3.08 -0.57 -4.15
CA THR A 421 -2.63 -1.62 -3.25
C THR A 421 -2.50 -1.16 -1.80
N TYR A 422 -2.19 0.11 -1.60
CA TYR A 422 -1.90 0.65 -0.28
C TYR A 422 -2.77 1.87 0.01
N PRO A 423 -3.50 1.90 1.13
CA PRO A 423 -4.28 3.08 1.51
C PRO A 423 -3.41 4.31 1.69
N ASP A 424 -3.93 5.46 1.26
CA ASP A 424 -3.38 6.79 1.49
C ASP A 424 -4.44 7.65 2.19
N ASN A 425 -4.17 8.01 3.44
CA ASN A 425 -5.15 8.67 4.32
C ASN A 425 -5.09 10.21 4.25
N ILE A 426 -4.21 10.79 3.42
CA ILE A 426 -4.04 12.25 3.36
C ILE A 426 -5.21 12.99 2.72
N GLY A 427 -6.09 12.27 2.04
CA GLY A 427 -7.34 12.77 1.48
C GLY A 427 -8.42 11.70 1.49
N HIS A 428 -9.61 12.03 1.01
CA HIS A 428 -10.80 11.17 1.11
C HIS A 428 -11.48 10.91 -0.25
N LYS A 429 -10.73 11.04 -1.35
CA LYS A 429 -11.24 10.78 -2.72
C LYS A 429 -11.07 9.31 -3.11
N ASN A 430 -9.84 8.80 -3.05
CA ASN A 430 -9.48 7.47 -3.56
C ASN A 430 -9.48 6.38 -2.48
N PHE A 431 -9.33 6.80 -1.23
CA PHE A 431 -9.44 5.99 -0.03
C PHE A 431 -10.31 6.77 0.98
N PRO A 432 -10.86 6.13 2.02
CA PRO A 432 -11.70 6.81 2.99
C PRO A 432 -11.00 7.95 3.74
N GLY A 433 -9.71 7.79 4.08
CA GLY A 433 -8.90 8.81 4.74
C GLY A 433 -9.55 9.38 6.00
N CYS A 434 -9.90 10.67 6.00
CA CYS A 434 -10.60 11.32 7.12
C CYS A 434 -11.98 10.71 7.39
N PHE A 435 -12.68 10.25 6.35
CA PHE A 435 -14.01 9.65 6.44
C PHE A 435 -14.02 8.26 7.08
N ARG A 436 -12.87 7.73 7.50
CA ARG A 436 -12.82 6.58 8.40
C ARG A 436 -13.51 6.85 9.74
N CYS A 437 -13.53 8.11 10.17
CA CYS A 437 -14.23 8.56 11.38
C CYS A 437 -15.26 9.67 11.08
N HIS A 438 -15.07 10.45 10.02
CA HIS A 438 -15.93 11.57 9.63
C HIS A 438 -16.96 11.16 8.57
N ASP A 439 -17.61 10.01 8.72
CA ASP A 439 -18.62 9.48 7.78
C ASP A 439 -20.06 9.90 8.14
N GLY A 440 -20.25 10.62 9.25
CA GLY A 440 -21.56 10.94 9.81
C GLY A 440 -22.26 9.79 10.52
N LYS A 441 -21.69 8.57 10.51
CA LYS A 441 -22.23 7.37 11.17
C LYS A 441 -21.65 7.16 12.57
N HIS A 442 -20.53 7.80 12.87
CA HIS A 442 -19.94 7.81 14.21
C HIS A 442 -20.70 8.74 15.13
N VAL A 443 -21.54 8.19 16.01
CA VAL A 443 -22.45 8.97 16.87
C VAL A 443 -22.12 8.72 18.34
N ASP A 444 -22.23 9.77 19.17
CA ASP A 444 -22.14 9.66 20.64
C ASP A 444 -23.49 9.25 21.27
N ASP A 445 -23.50 9.01 22.59
CA ASP A 445 -24.73 8.65 23.32
C ASP A 445 -25.82 9.73 23.29
N ASN A 446 -25.49 10.97 22.93
CA ASN A 446 -26.44 12.07 22.79
C ASN A 446 -26.97 12.22 21.35
N GLY A 447 -26.64 11.29 20.45
CA GLY A 447 -27.03 11.38 19.05
C GLY A 447 -26.20 12.37 18.23
N ARG A 448 -25.06 12.84 18.72
CA ARG A 448 -24.21 13.82 18.02
C ARG A 448 -23.19 13.09 17.13
N PRO A 449 -23.24 13.26 15.81
CA PRO A 449 -22.28 12.63 14.92
C PRO A 449 -20.95 13.39 14.88
N ILE A 450 -19.87 12.68 14.54
CA ILE A 450 -18.67 13.32 14.01
C ILE A 450 -19.02 13.94 12.66
N SER A 451 -18.83 15.26 12.53
CA SER A 451 -19.23 16.01 11.32
C SER A 451 -18.47 15.53 10.09
N HIS A 452 -19.21 15.31 9.00
CA HIS A 452 -18.71 15.01 7.65
C HIS A 452 -18.83 16.23 6.71
N ALA A 453 -19.28 17.38 7.22
CA ALA A 453 -19.47 18.58 6.42
C ALA A 453 -18.13 19.08 5.86
N CYS A 454 -18.07 19.31 4.54
CA CYS A 454 -16.83 19.71 3.86
C CYS A 454 -16.26 21.01 4.43
N SER A 455 -17.13 21.93 4.85
CA SER A 455 -16.78 23.23 5.46
C SER A 455 -16.00 23.10 6.78
N THR A 456 -16.03 21.93 7.43
CA THR A 456 -15.20 21.64 8.61
C THR A 456 -13.71 21.73 8.27
N CYS A 457 -13.32 21.27 7.07
CA CYS A 457 -11.93 21.13 6.66
C CYS A 457 -11.55 21.99 5.45
N HIS A 458 -12.53 22.38 4.62
CA HIS A 458 -12.30 23.07 3.36
C HIS A 458 -13.10 24.36 3.26
N THR A 459 -12.50 25.38 2.66
CA THR A 459 -13.22 26.53 2.10
C THR A 459 -13.00 26.50 0.60
N PHE A 460 -14.02 26.16 -0.18
CA PHE A 460 -13.91 26.10 -1.64
C PHE A 460 -13.94 27.52 -2.21
N LEU A 461 -13.13 27.72 -3.26
CA LEU A 461 -12.89 29.02 -3.86
C LEU A 461 -13.34 28.98 -5.32
N GLU A 462 -14.34 29.79 -5.66
CA GLU A 462 -14.88 29.91 -7.01
C GLU A 462 -14.51 31.26 -7.63
N PRO A 463 -14.07 31.29 -8.90
CA PRO A 463 -13.98 32.53 -9.65
C PRO A 463 -15.39 33.13 -9.85
N ILE A 464 -15.53 34.44 -9.64
CA ILE A 464 -16.76 35.18 -9.95
C ILE A 464 -16.95 35.29 -11.46
N ASP A 465 -15.87 35.43 -12.22
CA ASP A 465 -15.86 35.47 -13.69
C ASP A 465 -14.78 34.51 -14.22
N PRO A 466 -15.13 33.30 -14.66
CA PRO A 466 -14.18 32.30 -15.14
C PRO A 466 -13.28 32.75 -16.30
N ASP A 467 -13.75 33.71 -17.11
CA ASP A 467 -13.08 34.20 -18.32
C ASP A 467 -12.44 35.59 -18.15
N GLY A 468 -12.62 36.21 -16.98
CA GLY A 468 -12.14 37.56 -16.69
C GLY A 468 -10.64 37.63 -16.36
N PRO A 469 -9.92 38.70 -16.78
CA PRO A 469 -8.47 38.84 -16.56
C PRO A 469 -8.07 38.97 -15.08
N ASP A 470 -9.01 39.36 -14.22
CA ASP A 470 -8.84 39.52 -12.77
C ASP A 470 -10.05 38.91 -12.02
N SER A 471 -10.30 37.60 -12.20
CA SER A 471 -11.43 36.99 -11.51
C SER A 471 -11.28 37.10 -10.00
N LEU A 472 -12.09 37.97 -9.40
CA LEU A 472 -12.40 37.96 -7.98
C LEU A 472 -12.82 36.53 -7.57
N ILE A 473 -12.49 36.15 -6.35
CA ILE A 473 -12.76 34.82 -5.81
C ILE A 473 -13.81 34.96 -4.72
N ARG A 474 -14.84 34.12 -4.77
CA ARG A 474 -15.83 33.97 -3.71
C ARG A 474 -15.72 32.60 -3.04
N GLU A 475 -16.25 32.51 -1.83
CA GLU A 475 -16.50 31.21 -1.21
C GLU A 475 -17.59 30.48 -1.99
N GLY A 476 -17.33 29.22 -2.31
CA GLY A 476 -18.21 28.35 -3.09
C GLY A 476 -18.42 27.00 -2.41
N GLN A 477 -18.95 26.05 -3.17
CA GLN A 477 -19.14 24.68 -2.70
C GLN A 477 -18.43 23.70 -3.63
N PHE A 478 -18.13 22.51 -3.13
CA PHE A 478 -17.66 21.45 -4.01
C PHE A 478 -18.79 21.03 -4.95
N ALA A 479 -18.57 21.18 -6.26
CA ALA A 479 -19.49 20.72 -7.28
C ALA A 479 -18.97 19.43 -7.93
N HIS A 480 -19.64 18.31 -7.67
CA HIS A 480 -19.33 17.05 -8.35
C HIS A 480 -19.70 17.15 -9.86
N PRO A 481 -18.91 16.58 -10.79
CA PRO A 481 -19.19 16.61 -12.23
C PRO A 481 -20.51 15.97 -12.69
N ILE A 482 -21.15 15.21 -11.82
CA ILE A 482 -22.43 14.53 -12.02
C ILE A 482 -23.28 14.90 -10.81
N GLU A 483 -24.56 15.20 -11.03
CA GLU A 483 -25.47 15.47 -9.93
C GLU A 483 -25.74 14.17 -9.16
N LEU A 484 -25.34 14.13 -7.89
CA LEU A 484 -25.59 13.01 -7.00
C LEU A 484 -26.84 13.33 -6.16
N ARG A 485 -27.88 12.50 -6.24
CA ARG A 485 -29.17 12.69 -5.55
C ARG A 485 -29.48 11.53 -4.61
N GLY A 486 -30.32 11.78 -3.61
CA GLY A 486 -30.75 10.77 -2.63
C GLY A 486 -29.56 10.07 -1.99
N LYS A 487 -29.57 8.73 -1.98
CA LYS A 487 -28.48 7.92 -1.40
C LYS A 487 -27.12 8.15 -2.05
N HIS A 488 -27.06 8.50 -3.34
CA HIS A 488 -25.78 8.79 -3.99
C HIS A 488 -25.08 10.02 -3.40
N ALA A 489 -25.84 10.99 -2.88
CA ALA A 489 -25.27 12.17 -2.23
C ALA A 489 -24.65 11.85 -0.85
N GLU A 490 -25.00 10.71 -0.25
CA GLU A 490 -24.50 10.24 1.04
C GLU A 490 -23.29 9.29 0.90
N LEU A 491 -22.96 8.85 -0.33
CA LEU A 491 -21.85 7.95 -0.58
C LEU A 491 -20.50 8.63 -0.38
N LEU A 492 -19.53 7.87 0.13
CA LEU A 492 -18.14 8.31 0.17
C LEU A 492 -17.57 8.36 -1.25
N CYS A 493 -16.75 9.36 -1.53
CA CYS A 493 -16.12 9.50 -2.84
C CYS A 493 -15.32 8.24 -3.24
N SER A 494 -14.66 7.60 -2.26
CA SER A 494 -13.87 6.39 -2.45
C SER A 494 -14.70 5.15 -2.80
N SER A 495 -16.02 5.20 -2.65
CA SER A 495 -16.91 4.12 -3.11
C SER A 495 -16.98 4.05 -4.63
N CYS A 496 -16.74 5.17 -5.32
CA CYS A 496 -16.78 5.25 -6.79
C CYS A 496 -15.43 5.62 -7.42
N HIS A 497 -14.52 6.22 -6.65
CA HIS A 497 -13.22 6.66 -7.15
C HIS A 497 -12.10 5.81 -6.60
N ASP A 498 -11.45 5.03 -7.46
CA ASP A 498 -10.39 4.10 -7.08
C ASP A 498 -8.98 4.55 -7.50
N GLY A 499 -8.88 5.63 -8.27
CA GLY A 499 -7.62 6.17 -8.79
C GLY A 499 -7.44 5.99 -10.30
N GLY A 500 -8.21 5.09 -10.90
CA GLY A 500 -8.25 4.84 -12.33
C GLY A 500 -9.33 5.66 -13.03
N MET A 501 -10.00 5.01 -13.98
CA MET A 501 -11.10 5.61 -14.72
C MET A 501 -12.32 5.78 -13.80
N ALA A 502 -12.95 6.95 -13.83
CA ALA A 502 -14.23 7.09 -13.15
C ALA A 502 -15.30 6.24 -13.87
N PRO A 503 -16.29 5.71 -13.14
CA PRO A 503 -17.43 5.03 -13.75
C PRO A 503 -18.10 5.87 -14.84
N ALA A 504 -18.70 5.20 -15.82
CA ALA A 504 -19.50 5.89 -16.83
C ALA A 504 -20.67 6.63 -16.15
N LYS A 505 -21.11 7.73 -16.75
CA LYS A 505 -22.16 8.60 -16.19
C LYS A 505 -23.57 8.03 -16.43
N THR A 506 -23.75 6.73 -16.24
CA THR A 506 -24.99 5.99 -16.46
C THR A 506 -25.22 5.07 -15.28
N CYS A 507 -26.47 4.67 -15.02
CA CYS A 507 -26.79 3.68 -13.99
C CYS A 507 -26.00 2.38 -14.22
N SER A 508 -26.01 1.89 -15.46
CA SER A 508 -25.24 0.70 -15.90
C SER A 508 -23.73 0.81 -15.73
N GLY A 509 -23.18 2.03 -15.71
CA GLY A 509 -21.75 2.27 -15.48
C GLY A 509 -21.31 2.07 -14.03
N CYS A 510 -22.25 2.09 -13.09
CA CYS A 510 -22.00 1.89 -11.65
C CYS A 510 -22.67 0.63 -11.09
N HIS A 511 -23.83 0.25 -11.64
CA HIS A 511 -24.66 -0.90 -11.24
C HIS A 511 -24.47 -2.07 -12.22
N GLU A 512 -23.22 -2.50 -12.38
CA GLU A 512 -22.86 -3.55 -13.35
C GLU A 512 -23.48 -4.91 -13.01
N LEU A 513 -23.70 -5.20 -11.72
CA LEU A 513 -24.30 -6.46 -11.29
C LEU A 513 -25.79 -6.50 -11.61
N GLU A 514 -26.51 -5.45 -11.25
CA GLU A 514 -27.94 -5.28 -11.53
C GLU A 514 -28.18 -5.28 -13.04
N ASN A 515 -27.39 -4.51 -13.79
CA ASN A 515 -27.48 -4.49 -15.24
C ASN A 515 -27.09 -5.84 -15.86
N GLY A 516 -26.07 -6.51 -15.32
CA GLY A 516 -25.65 -7.83 -15.77
C GLY A 516 -26.72 -8.90 -15.54
N LEU A 517 -27.43 -8.88 -14.41
CA LEU A 517 -28.54 -9.79 -14.13
C LEU A 517 -29.71 -9.52 -15.07
N ARG A 518 -30.06 -8.24 -15.24
CA ARG A 518 -31.09 -7.78 -16.18
C ARG A 518 -30.79 -8.21 -17.62
N ALA A 519 -29.53 -8.13 -18.03
CA ALA A 519 -29.06 -8.55 -19.36
C ALA A 519 -28.81 -10.07 -19.49
N ALA A 520 -28.95 -10.85 -18.42
CA ALA A 520 -28.46 -12.24 -18.33
C ALA A 520 -26.98 -12.42 -18.74
N ALA A 521 -26.15 -11.40 -18.55
CA ALA A 521 -24.77 -11.33 -19.01
C ALA A 521 -23.74 -11.62 -17.90
N LEU A 522 -24.17 -11.86 -16.67
CA LEU A 522 -23.27 -12.24 -15.58
C LEU A 522 -22.70 -13.64 -15.80
N LYS A 523 -21.37 -13.77 -15.70
CA LYS A 523 -20.66 -15.04 -15.83
C LYS A 523 -21.21 -16.15 -14.92
N ALA A 524 -21.64 -15.78 -13.71
CA ALA A 524 -22.23 -16.72 -12.74
C ALA A 524 -23.52 -17.39 -13.26
N LEU A 525 -24.17 -16.81 -14.26
CA LEU A 525 -25.43 -17.27 -14.82
C LEU A 525 -25.24 -18.17 -16.05
N GLU A 526 -24.05 -18.20 -16.66
CA GLU A 526 -23.73 -19.01 -17.85
C GLU A 526 -24.17 -20.49 -17.71
N PRO A 527 -23.94 -21.19 -16.57
CA PRO A 527 -24.35 -22.60 -16.43
C PRO A 527 -25.87 -22.80 -16.47
N PHE A 528 -26.64 -21.74 -16.22
CA PHE A 528 -28.09 -21.79 -16.06
C PHE A 528 -28.85 -21.50 -17.36
N ALA A 529 -28.18 -20.97 -18.38
CA ALA A 529 -28.78 -20.61 -19.67
C ALA A 529 -30.08 -19.83 -19.49
N VAL A 530 -29.99 -18.71 -18.78
CA VAL A 530 -31.11 -17.78 -18.54
C VAL A 530 -31.13 -16.70 -19.61
N GLU A 531 -32.31 -16.16 -19.87
CA GLU A 531 -32.54 -15.11 -20.88
C GLU A 531 -32.57 -13.72 -20.21
N PRO A 532 -32.31 -12.64 -20.97
CA PRO A 532 -32.48 -11.28 -20.48
C PRO A 532 -33.89 -11.03 -19.95
N ASP A 533 -34.01 -10.09 -19.01
CA ASP A 533 -35.29 -9.66 -18.48
C ASP A 533 -36.18 -9.11 -19.60
N ALA A 534 -37.49 -9.34 -19.48
CA ALA A 534 -38.46 -8.94 -20.50
C ALA A 534 -38.47 -7.43 -20.77
N MET A 535 -37.99 -6.61 -19.81
CA MET A 535 -37.91 -5.16 -19.92
C MET A 535 -36.51 -4.67 -20.28
N PHE A 536 -35.50 -5.54 -20.48
CA PHE A 536 -34.08 -5.15 -20.64
C PHE A 536 -33.84 -4.06 -21.70
N ASP A 537 -34.42 -4.21 -22.89
CA ASP A 537 -34.26 -3.26 -24.01
C ASP A 537 -35.44 -2.28 -24.16
N LEU A 538 -36.37 -2.26 -23.18
CA LEU A 538 -37.64 -1.53 -23.30
C LEU A 538 -37.78 -0.35 -22.34
N VAL A 539 -37.09 -0.38 -21.20
CA VAL A 539 -37.16 0.67 -20.16
C VAL A 539 -35.76 1.04 -19.69
N GLU A 540 -35.61 2.21 -19.08
CA GLU A 540 -34.39 2.63 -18.39
C GLU A 540 -34.53 2.41 -16.88
N CYS A 541 -33.42 2.50 -16.13
CA CYS A 541 -33.44 2.31 -14.68
C CYS A 541 -34.36 3.32 -13.99
N GLU A 542 -34.34 4.57 -14.44
CA GLU A 542 -35.11 5.69 -13.91
C GLU A 542 -36.62 5.56 -14.14
N ASP A 543 -37.06 4.70 -15.08
CA ASP A 543 -38.49 4.44 -15.30
C ASP A 543 -39.11 3.66 -14.12
N CYS A 544 -38.29 2.93 -13.36
CA CYS A 544 -38.70 2.17 -12.18
C CYS A 544 -38.18 2.77 -10.86
N HIS A 545 -37.14 3.61 -10.90
CA HIS A 545 -36.44 4.11 -9.73
C HIS A 545 -36.50 5.63 -9.58
N ASP A 546 -37.13 6.11 -8.50
CA ASP A 546 -37.02 7.49 -8.03
C ASP A 546 -35.71 7.66 -7.24
N LEU A 547 -34.70 8.26 -7.87
CA LEU A 547 -33.37 8.50 -7.30
C LEU A 547 -33.36 9.48 -6.11
N THR A 548 -34.49 10.13 -5.80
CA THR A 548 -34.59 11.06 -4.67
C THR A 548 -35.04 10.39 -3.37
N ARG A 549 -35.45 9.12 -3.44
CA ARG A 549 -36.03 8.37 -2.31
C ARG A 549 -35.35 7.02 -2.14
N GLU A 550 -35.58 6.39 -0.98
CA GLU A 550 -35.17 5.00 -0.76
C GLU A 550 -36.02 4.06 -1.61
N THR A 551 -35.36 3.20 -2.39
CA THR A 551 -36.02 2.18 -3.19
C THR A 551 -36.71 1.15 -2.29
N SER A 552 -38.01 0.91 -2.50
CA SER A 552 -38.78 -0.18 -1.90
C SER A 552 -39.59 -0.93 -2.95
N ALA A 553 -39.98 -2.17 -2.65
CA ALA A 553 -40.82 -2.96 -3.55
C ALA A 553 -42.16 -2.26 -3.83
N GLU A 554 -42.73 -1.58 -2.83
CA GLU A 554 -43.96 -0.80 -2.95
C GLU A 554 -43.78 0.49 -3.77
N GLN A 555 -42.57 1.07 -3.78
CA GLN A 555 -42.26 2.18 -4.67
C GLN A 555 -42.21 1.70 -6.12
N ILE A 556 -41.49 0.61 -6.39
CA ILE A 556 -41.37 0.06 -7.75
C ILE A 556 -42.74 -0.41 -8.25
N ASP A 557 -43.53 -1.06 -7.40
CA ASP A 557 -44.89 -1.50 -7.73
C ASP A 557 -45.80 -0.35 -8.21
N ARG A 558 -45.65 0.84 -7.59
CA ARG A 558 -46.35 2.05 -8.02
C ARG A 558 -45.88 2.57 -9.37
N ALA A 559 -44.60 2.43 -9.70
CA ALA A 559 -44.08 2.78 -11.03
C ALA A 559 -44.63 1.83 -12.11
N CYS A 560 -44.79 0.54 -11.79
CA CYS A 560 -45.33 -0.44 -12.75
C CYS A 560 -46.73 -0.07 -13.26
N ILE A 561 -47.60 0.44 -12.39
CA ILE A 561 -48.98 0.81 -12.75
C ILE A 561 -49.09 2.13 -13.52
N GLU A 562 -47.98 2.85 -13.75
CA GLU A 562 -47.96 4.02 -14.64
C GLU A 562 -48.02 3.61 -16.12
N CYS A 563 -47.48 2.44 -16.45
CA CYS A 563 -47.45 1.88 -17.81
C CYS A 563 -48.37 0.65 -17.99
N HIS A 564 -48.70 -0.06 -16.91
CA HIS A 564 -49.48 -1.29 -16.95
C HIS A 564 -50.84 -1.17 -16.25
N GLU A 565 -51.88 -1.79 -16.81
CA GLU A 565 -53.26 -1.67 -16.31
C GLU A 565 -53.50 -2.37 -14.96
N GLU A 566 -54.19 -1.68 -14.06
CA GLU A 566 -54.82 -2.31 -12.89
C GLU A 566 -56.00 -3.22 -13.32
N PRO A 567 -56.30 -4.30 -12.57
CA PRO A 567 -55.70 -4.71 -11.30
C PRO A 567 -54.51 -5.67 -11.44
N LYS A 568 -54.17 -6.10 -12.66
CA LYS A 568 -53.28 -7.26 -12.89
C LYS A 568 -51.86 -7.06 -12.36
N TYR A 569 -51.33 -5.85 -12.42
CA TYR A 569 -49.93 -5.55 -12.10
C TYR A 569 -49.72 -4.93 -10.70
N LYS A 570 -50.80 -4.65 -9.97
CA LYS A 570 -50.75 -4.07 -8.63
C LYS A 570 -50.36 -5.12 -7.59
N GLY A 571 -49.39 -4.79 -6.74
CA GLY A 571 -48.83 -5.66 -5.70
C GLY A 571 -47.93 -6.78 -6.22
N MET A 572 -47.68 -6.81 -7.54
CA MET A 572 -46.94 -7.88 -8.20
C MET A 572 -45.47 -7.91 -7.77
N VAL A 573 -44.83 -6.74 -7.62
CA VAL A 573 -43.42 -6.66 -7.23
C VAL A 573 -43.21 -7.16 -5.81
N VAL A 574 -44.15 -6.83 -4.91
CA VAL A 574 -44.13 -7.30 -3.51
C VAL A 574 -44.33 -8.82 -3.45
N ALA A 575 -45.25 -9.36 -4.26
CA ALA A 575 -45.49 -10.79 -4.36
C ALA A 575 -44.26 -11.54 -4.87
N TRP A 576 -43.63 -11.07 -5.95
CA TRP A 576 -42.38 -11.65 -6.47
C TRP A 576 -41.26 -11.60 -5.45
N LYS A 577 -41.13 -10.50 -4.70
CA LYS A 577 -40.12 -10.42 -3.65
C LYS A 577 -40.32 -11.52 -2.60
N SER A 578 -41.54 -11.70 -2.10
CA SER A 578 -41.85 -12.74 -1.12
C SER A 578 -41.58 -14.14 -1.66
N GLU A 579 -41.99 -14.40 -2.91
CA GLU A 579 -41.76 -15.68 -3.58
C GLU A 579 -40.25 -15.99 -3.72
N LEU A 580 -39.47 -15.02 -4.18
CA LEU A 580 -38.02 -15.17 -4.36
C LEU A 580 -37.32 -15.37 -3.02
N ASP A 581 -37.72 -14.66 -1.96
CA ASP A 581 -37.15 -14.84 -0.62
C ASP A 581 -37.35 -16.29 -0.12
N GLU A 582 -38.53 -16.88 -0.30
CA GLU A 582 -38.80 -18.29 0.04
C GLU A 582 -37.98 -19.27 -0.82
N LEU A 583 -37.85 -19.01 -2.12
CA LEU A 583 -37.03 -19.81 -3.03
C LEU A 583 -35.54 -19.76 -2.64
N PHE A 584 -35.06 -18.59 -2.23
CA PHE A 584 -33.69 -18.44 -1.76
C PHE A 584 -33.42 -19.24 -0.51
N ASP A 585 -34.33 -19.24 0.47
CA ASP A 585 -34.15 -20.01 1.71
C ASP A 585 -34.06 -21.52 1.41
N ARG A 586 -34.90 -22.01 0.49
CA ARG A 586 -34.84 -23.41 0.02
C ARG A 586 -33.54 -23.73 -0.71
N ALA A 587 -33.12 -22.88 -1.65
CA ALA A 587 -31.89 -23.11 -2.41
C ALA A 587 -30.65 -23.03 -1.51
N ALA A 588 -30.58 -22.06 -0.59
CA ALA A 588 -29.46 -21.87 0.32
C ALA A 588 -29.27 -23.06 1.27
N ALA A 589 -30.33 -23.77 1.64
CA ALA A 589 -30.25 -24.95 2.50
C ALA A 589 -29.56 -26.16 1.84
N VAL A 590 -29.53 -26.20 0.51
CA VAL A 590 -29.01 -27.36 -0.26
C VAL A 590 -27.87 -27.04 -1.21
N ALA A 591 -27.58 -25.75 -1.43
CA ALA A 591 -26.57 -25.28 -2.36
C ALA A 591 -25.15 -25.68 -1.93
N ASN A 592 -24.38 -26.19 -2.90
CA ASN A 592 -22.95 -26.46 -2.75
C ASN A 592 -22.11 -25.16 -2.73
N PRO A 593 -20.80 -25.19 -2.41
CA PRO A 593 -20.00 -23.97 -2.29
C PRO A 593 -19.92 -23.08 -3.55
N GLU A 594 -20.09 -23.64 -4.75
CA GLU A 594 -20.16 -22.87 -5.99
C GLU A 594 -21.53 -22.23 -6.17
N GLU A 595 -22.61 -22.99 -5.92
CA GLU A 595 -23.98 -22.49 -5.94
C GLU A 595 -24.22 -21.40 -4.88
N GLN A 596 -23.61 -21.51 -3.69
CA GLN A 596 -23.65 -20.45 -2.68
C GLN A 596 -23.07 -19.13 -3.19
N ARG A 597 -22.05 -19.17 -4.07
CA ARG A 597 -21.52 -17.96 -4.72
C ARG A 597 -22.53 -17.40 -5.72
N VAL A 598 -23.21 -18.25 -6.48
CA VAL A 598 -24.29 -17.83 -7.40
C VAL A 598 -25.42 -17.17 -6.61
N LEU A 599 -25.86 -17.76 -5.50
CA LEU A 599 -26.88 -17.17 -4.62
C LEU A 599 -26.44 -15.81 -4.06
N SER A 600 -25.18 -15.70 -3.64
CA SER A 600 -24.62 -14.42 -3.19
C SER A 600 -24.67 -13.36 -4.29
N VAL A 601 -24.25 -13.70 -5.51
CA VAL A 601 -24.28 -12.79 -6.66
C VAL A 601 -25.70 -12.35 -7.00
N LEU A 602 -26.67 -13.26 -6.99
CA LEU A 602 -28.07 -12.92 -7.26
C LEU A 602 -28.67 -11.99 -6.20
N ARG A 603 -28.35 -12.21 -4.91
CA ARG A 603 -28.79 -11.30 -3.84
C ARG A 603 -28.20 -9.90 -3.99
N GLU A 604 -26.91 -9.83 -4.33
CA GLU A 604 -26.20 -8.56 -4.55
C GLU A 604 -26.72 -7.81 -5.78
N ALA A 605 -26.96 -8.53 -6.89
CA ALA A 605 -27.49 -7.97 -8.13
C ALA A 605 -28.97 -7.56 -8.04
N GLY A 606 -29.65 -7.78 -6.91
CA GLY A 606 -31.07 -7.49 -6.76
C GLY A 606 -31.95 -8.48 -7.53
N PRO A 607 -32.51 -9.50 -6.86
CA PRO A 607 -33.26 -10.60 -7.51
C PRO A 607 -34.43 -10.18 -8.42
N LEU A 608 -34.97 -8.99 -8.19
CA LEU A 608 -36.09 -8.44 -8.96
C LEU A 608 -35.69 -7.86 -10.32
N HIS A 609 -34.39 -7.63 -10.59
CA HIS A 609 -33.94 -7.10 -11.88
C HIS A 609 -34.03 -8.14 -13.02
N ASN A 610 -34.20 -9.42 -12.69
CA ASN A 610 -34.60 -10.48 -13.63
C ASN A 610 -35.26 -11.61 -12.83
N VAL A 611 -36.56 -11.47 -12.60
CA VAL A 611 -37.34 -12.39 -11.74
C VAL A 611 -37.33 -13.81 -12.31
N GLU A 612 -37.48 -13.94 -13.63
CA GLU A 612 -37.56 -15.25 -14.29
C GLU A 612 -36.23 -15.99 -14.27
N ALA A 613 -35.13 -15.30 -14.57
CA ALA A 613 -33.80 -15.89 -14.45
C ALA A 613 -33.52 -16.33 -13.00
N THR A 614 -33.80 -15.46 -12.04
CA THR A 614 -33.60 -15.75 -10.62
C THR A 614 -34.41 -16.98 -10.20
N ARG A 615 -35.71 -17.02 -10.50
CA ARG A 615 -36.58 -18.17 -10.20
C ARG A 615 -36.01 -19.46 -10.77
N LYS A 616 -35.68 -19.49 -12.06
CA LYS A 616 -35.12 -20.66 -12.76
C LYS A 616 -33.83 -21.18 -12.12
N ILE A 617 -32.97 -20.28 -11.65
CA ILE A 617 -31.70 -20.65 -10.98
C ILE A 617 -31.98 -21.28 -9.62
N LEU A 618 -32.81 -20.62 -8.79
CA LEU A 618 -33.16 -21.12 -7.45
C LEU A 618 -33.82 -22.49 -7.52
N GLU A 619 -34.74 -22.68 -8.46
CA GLU A 619 -35.41 -23.96 -8.69
C GLU A 619 -34.44 -25.04 -9.17
N ARG A 620 -33.51 -24.70 -10.07
CA ARG A 620 -32.52 -25.67 -10.58
C ARG A 620 -31.54 -26.13 -9.51
N ILE A 621 -31.08 -25.23 -8.65
CA ILE A 621 -30.25 -25.58 -7.48
C ILE A 621 -31.01 -26.53 -6.56
N THR A 622 -32.26 -26.19 -6.23
CA THR A 622 -33.11 -26.99 -5.36
C THR A 622 -33.37 -28.39 -5.94
N ALA A 623 -33.70 -28.47 -7.24
CA ALA A 623 -33.96 -29.72 -7.94
C ALA A 623 -32.70 -30.59 -8.11
N GLY A 624 -31.55 -29.98 -8.42
CA GLY A 624 -30.28 -30.67 -8.58
C GLY A 624 -29.84 -31.40 -7.30
N ALA A 625 -30.06 -30.78 -6.14
CA ALA A 625 -29.81 -31.43 -4.84
C ALA A 625 -30.75 -32.60 -4.58
N ALA A 626 -32.04 -32.48 -4.92
CA ALA A 626 -33.01 -33.56 -4.80
C ALA A 626 -32.65 -34.75 -5.70
N GLU A 627 -32.21 -34.50 -6.94
CA GLU A 627 -31.72 -35.54 -7.84
C GLU A 627 -30.42 -36.20 -7.35
N ALA A 628 -29.48 -35.43 -6.82
CA ALA A 628 -28.23 -35.96 -6.25
C ALA A 628 -28.52 -36.84 -5.03
N ALA A 629 -29.44 -36.43 -4.16
CA ALA A 629 -29.90 -37.22 -3.02
C ALA A 629 -30.62 -38.50 -3.47
N ALA A 630 -31.45 -38.43 -4.52
CA ALA A 630 -32.11 -39.60 -5.10
C ALA A 630 -31.14 -40.58 -5.78
N ARG A 631 -30.08 -40.09 -6.43
CA ARG A 631 -29.02 -40.93 -7.03
C ARG A 631 -28.10 -41.57 -5.98
N ALA A 632 -27.93 -40.94 -4.82
CA ALA A 632 -27.16 -41.49 -3.70
C ALA A 632 -27.90 -42.59 -2.91
N ALA A 633 -29.22 -42.73 -3.11
CA ALA A 633 -30.02 -43.82 -2.57
C ALA A 633 -30.36 -44.82 -3.70
N PRO A 634 -29.55 -45.88 -3.95
CA PRO A 634 -29.47 -47.02 -3.02
C PRO A 634 -28.16 -47.86 -3.07
N GLU A 635 -27.46 -47.95 -1.93
CA GLU A 635 -26.62 -49.14 -1.59
C GLU A 635 -26.93 -49.68 -0.17
N ALA A 636 -27.97 -49.16 0.49
CA ALA A 636 -28.37 -49.55 1.85
C ALA A 636 -29.44 -50.67 1.92
N GLN A 637 -29.76 -51.33 0.81
CA GLN A 637 -30.70 -52.47 0.77
C GLN A 637 -30.07 -53.78 0.25
N ARG A 638 -28.74 -53.91 0.30
CA ARG A 638 -28.04 -55.19 0.16
C ARG A 638 -26.98 -55.39 1.24
N GLN A 639 -27.40 -55.48 2.50
CA GLN A 639 -26.72 -56.25 3.55
C GLN A 639 -27.76 -56.95 4.41
#